data_AF-A0A7J6XL70-F1
#
_entry.id   AF-A0A7J6XL70-F1
#
_cell.length_a   1.000
_cell.length_b   1.000
_cell.length_c   1.000
_cell.angle_alpha   90.00
_cell.angle_beta   90.00
_cell.angle_gamma   90.00
#
_symmetry.space_group_name_H-M   'P 1'
#
loop_
_entity.id
_entity.type
_entity.pdbx_description
1 polymer ?
#
loop_
_entity_poly.entity_id
_entity_poly.type
_entity_poly.pdbx_seq_one_letter_code
_entity_poly.pdbx_strand_id
1 'polypeptide(L)'
;MSRSVFTSAVPLLLVVMCCCTGGAAAAEENSESETDPNFEWKNIKEEDGVTVELLGAPGLLKVGSDVFAVAEAQCKKDEKKNFFTGIASQLLPRQTANTPVEVLKDPKDKTQFLEDGSEDPKKVDVSRPTTVVQGNDIYMLVGKYSRTAATGGAPGSGAGGCGLLLVKGNVSVEESGGEKRIQWNENQRLAGTFSADEHKCLTQLIGSGGSGIKTNDGAFLFPVEATKKQNEDGNTKTVSLILYSKDTKSWTLSKGMSDGGCRVPSVVEWKDDKLIMMTACNGGRRRVYESGDKGESWTEALGTLSRVWSNKKGGIEKAVGSGFITAKIEDRDVMLVTLPVYSKKGEKENVEKGRLHLWLTDNTHIVDIGPVSGDEDVAASSLLYRSGGNNELIALYEKKEGDADTQSLGMFSVRLNEQLQWVKDVLATWKEVDSRVSQLCTNSLAQKNPSADNACNADKITDGLVGFLSGSFSDNKWRDEYLGVDATVKNNDEGGKKATLHGGSVKFQGAWAEWPVGKQGENQLYHFANYNFTLVATVSIDEVPQEDTPIPLMGAKRMNGDKSTVLLGLSYNNREKKLELLSSGGKASELSSNWEPGKTHQVAIVLRNSIQGFVYVDGRRVEGAPFDLKDNASKGISHFYIGGDGSSAGSREGVSVTVTNVLLYNRPLSDNELTALNTIKLSIPQTAEAGETDEGTALDGGAHGDAGSMCGSGLLPSLLLLLGLWWFAAL
;
A
#
# COMPACT_ATOMS: atom_id res chain seq x y z
N MET A 1 10.52 -3.39 -61.30
CA MET A 1 11.75 -3.75 -62.04
C MET A 1 12.39 -4.92 -61.31
N SER A 2 12.20 -6.16 -61.80
CA SER A 2 13.21 -6.95 -62.56
C SER A 2 14.39 -7.32 -61.64
N ARG A 3 14.68 -8.57 -61.25
CA ARG A 3 14.64 -9.91 -61.89
C ARG A 3 14.64 -10.98 -60.76
N SER A 4 13.71 -11.95 -60.70
CA SER A 4 13.74 -13.32 -61.30
C SER A 4 14.91 -14.19 -60.79
N VAL A 5 14.82 -15.49 -60.44
CA VAL A 5 14.16 -16.63 -61.10
C VAL A 5 14.17 -17.87 -60.13
N PHE A 6 13.01 -18.52 -59.90
CA PHE A 6 12.67 -19.97 -59.96
C PHE A 6 13.65 -21.05 -59.35
N THR A 7 13.30 -22.23 -58.83
CA THR A 7 12.05 -23.04 -58.70
C THR A 7 12.36 -24.39 -58.01
N SER A 8 11.33 -24.98 -57.36
CA SER A 8 10.81 -26.38 -57.48
C SER A 8 11.75 -27.58 -57.16
N ALA A 9 11.36 -28.77 -56.70
CA ALA A 9 10.12 -29.51 -56.38
C ALA A 9 10.57 -30.69 -55.45
N VAL A 10 9.89 -31.11 -54.36
CA VAL A 10 8.77 -32.10 -54.27
C VAL A 10 9.26 -33.57 -54.47
N PRO A 11 8.73 -34.59 -53.75
CA PRO A 11 9.31 -35.25 -52.58
C PRO A 11 9.74 -36.72 -52.89
N LEU A 12 10.36 -37.45 -51.96
CA LEU A 12 10.40 -38.91 -52.08
C LEU A 12 10.24 -39.61 -50.74
N LEU A 13 9.15 -40.36 -50.68
CA LEU A 13 8.73 -41.29 -49.64
C LEU A 13 9.51 -42.59 -49.86
N LEU A 14 10.31 -43.02 -48.88
CA LEU A 14 10.92 -44.36 -48.87
C LEU A 14 10.69 -44.99 -47.50
N VAL A 15 9.68 -45.85 -47.45
CA VAL A 15 9.47 -46.86 -46.41
C VAL A 15 10.40 -48.02 -46.74
N VAL A 16 11.32 -48.36 -45.83
CA VAL A 16 11.98 -49.66 -45.82
C VAL A 16 11.87 -50.23 -44.40
N MET A 17 10.94 -51.17 -44.23
CA MET A 17 11.03 -52.19 -43.19
C MET A 17 12.12 -53.18 -43.57
N CYS A 18 13.05 -53.48 -42.66
CA CYS A 18 13.48 -54.86 -42.41
C CYS A 18 14.22 -54.97 -41.08
N CYS A 19 13.84 -55.99 -40.32
CA CYS A 19 14.28 -56.31 -38.96
C CYS A 19 15.73 -56.82 -38.93
N CYS A 20 16.47 -56.50 -37.85
CA CYS A 20 16.96 -57.47 -36.85
C CYS A 20 18.20 -56.98 -36.07
N THR A 21 18.05 -57.02 -34.75
CA THR A 21 19.05 -57.39 -33.70
C THR A 21 20.27 -56.51 -33.45
N GLY A 22 20.37 -56.03 -32.21
CA GLY A 22 21.62 -55.55 -31.61
C GLY A 22 21.37 -54.55 -30.49
N GLY A 23 21.03 -55.04 -29.29
CA GLY A 23 20.88 -54.19 -28.11
C GLY A 23 22.22 -53.56 -27.70
N ALA A 24 22.18 -52.26 -27.44
CA ALA A 24 23.12 -51.57 -26.57
C ALA A 24 22.29 -50.54 -25.79
N ALA A 25 22.21 -50.75 -24.48
CA ALA A 25 21.50 -49.89 -23.55
C ALA A 25 22.08 -48.46 -23.63
N ALA A 26 21.21 -47.48 -23.90
CA ALA A 26 21.52 -46.10 -23.54
C ALA A 26 21.50 -46.05 -22.00
N ALA A 27 22.62 -45.65 -21.42
CA ALA A 27 22.72 -45.41 -19.99
C ALA A 27 21.63 -44.40 -19.58
N GLU A 28 20.72 -44.85 -18.71
CA GLU A 28 19.95 -43.95 -17.87
C GLU A 28 20.97 -43.11 -17.09
N GLU A 29 21.06 -41.81 -17.39
CA GLU A 29 21.55 -40.85 -16.41
C GLU A 29 20.57 -40.89 -15.24
N ASN A 30 20.88 -41.78 -14.31
CA ASN A 30 20.30 -41.86 -13.00
C ASN A 30 20.54 -40.49 -12.35
N SER A 31 19.53 -39.63 -12.38
CA SER A 31 19.46 -38.50 -11.48
C SER A 31 19.37 -39.10 -10.08
N GLU A 32 20.54 -39.31 -9.45
CA GLU A 32 20.61 -39.63 -8.03
C GLU A 32 19.77 -38.58 -7.32
N SER A 33 18.64 -39.00 -6.76
CA SER A 33 17.93 -38.19 -5.79
C SER A 33 18.92 -37.94 -4.66
N GLU A 34 19.42 -36.71 -4.52
CA GLU A 34 20.03 -36.32 -3.25
C GLU A 34 19.00 -36.64 -2.17
N THR A 35 19.30 -37.61 -1.31
CA THR A 35 18.44 -37.96 -0.17
C THR A 35 18.18 -36.69 0.62
N ASP A 36 16.93 -36.49 1.06
CA ASP A 36 16.61 -35.36 1.94
C ASP A 36 17.62 -35.30 3.10
N PRO A 37 18.18 -34.11 3.37
CA PRO A 37 19.22 -33.97 4.37
C PRO A 37 18.69 -34.43 5.73
N ASN A 38 19.48 -35.24 6.44
CA ASN A 38 19.19 -35.61 7.82
C ASN A 38 19.33 -34.36 8.70
N PHE A 39 18.27 -33.56 8.79
CA PHE A 39 18.21 -32.37 9.63
C PHE A 39 17.26 -32.61 10.80
N GLU A 40 17.69 -32.22 11.99
CA GLU A 40 16.96 -32.43 13.23
C GLU A 40 16.60 -31.09 13.89
N TRP A 41 15.32 -30.92 14.19
CA TRP A 41 14.84 -29.81 15.01
C TRP A 41 15.06 -30.10 16.49
N LYS A 42 15.68 -29.15 17.19
CA LYS A 42 15.95 -29.27 18.63
C LYS A 42 15.43 -28.03 19.37
N ASN A 43 14.93 -28.25 20.58
CA ASN A 43 14.61 -27.18 21.51
C ASN A 43 15.89 -26.67 22.16
N ILE A 44 15.94 -25.38 22.49
CA ILE A 44 17.01 -24.86 23.35
C ILE A 44 16.74 -25.32 24.78
N LYS A 45 17.75 -25.89 25.44
CA LYS A 45 17.70 -26.28 26.85
C LYS A 45 18.41 -25.26 27.73
N GLU A 46 18.07 -25.22 29.02
CA GLU A 46 18.74 -24.33 29.97
C GLU A 46 20.26 -24.54 30.00
N GLU A 47 20.69 -25.80 29.99
CA GLU A 47 22.09 -26.27 30.02
C GLU A 47 22.92 -25.91 28.78
N ASP A 48 22.31 -25.44 27.68
CA ASP A 48 23.00 -25.21 26.41
C ASP A 48 23.90 -23.95 26.38
N GLY A 49 23.82 -23.09 27.41
CA GLY A 49 24.56 -21.81 27.45
C GLY A 49 24.17 -20.82 26.36
N VAL A 50 22.96 -20.97 25.80
CA VAL A 50 22.42 -20.15 24.70
C VAL A 50 21.56 -19.01 25.24
N THR A 51 21.75 -17.83 24.64
CA THR A 51 20.91 -16.64 24.81
C THR A 51 20.25 -16.27 23.48
N VAL A 52 19.01 -15.80 23.52
CA VAL A 52 18.34 -15.19 22.36
C VAL A 52 18.54 -13.68 22.46
N GLU A 53 19.22 -13.09 21.49
CA GLU A 53 19.58 -11.67 21.48
C GLU A 53 18.48 -10.82 20.83
N LEU A 54 17.87 -11.32 19.76
CA LEU A 54 16.90 -10.59 18.94
C LEU A 54 15.77 -11.48 18.44
N LEU A 55 14.57 -10.92 18.34
CA LEU A 55 13.42 -11.49 17.64
C LEU A 55 13.09 -10.65 16.41
N GLY A 56 12.86 -11.30 15.27
CA GLY A 56 12.53 -10.60 14.03
C GLY A 56 11.67 -11.41 13.06
N ALA A 57 11.36 -10.83 11.91
CA ALA A 57 10.54 -11.41 10.86
C ALA A 57 9.19 -12.00 11.38
N PRO A 58 8.34 -11.20 12.04
CA PRO A 58 7.12 -11.66 12.69
C PRO A 58 6.15 -12.26 11.69
N GLY A 59 5.52 -13.37 12.07
CA GLY A 59 4.42 -14.00 11.37
C GLY A 59 3.28 -14.34 12.32
N LEU A 60 2.04 -14.16 11.85
CA LEU A 60 0.84 -14.61 12.53
C LEU A 60 0.21 -15.78 11.77
N LEU A 61 -0.12 -16.84 12.49
CA LEU A 61 -0.69 -18.06 11.91
C LEU A 61 -2.00 -18.41 12.58
N LYS A 62 -3.06 -18.61 11.80
CA LYS A 62 -4.31 -19.19 12.27
C LYS A 62 -4.33 -20.68 11.92
N VAL A 63 -4.27 -21.55 12.93
CA VAL A 63 -4.36 -23.01 12.76
C VAL A 63 -5.59 -23.50 13.50
N GLY A 64 -6.60 -23.95 12.77
CA GLY A 64 -7.93 -24.19 13.32
C GLY A 64 -8.51 -22.92 13.96
N SER A 65 -8.80 -22.98 15.27
CA SER A 65 -9.28 -21.83 16.06
C SER A 65 -8.17 -21.01 16.71
N ASP A 66 -6.95 -21.54 16.74
CA ASP A 66 -5.84 -21.04 17.53
C ASP A 66 -4.99 -20.09 16.68
N VAL A 67 -4.39 -19.09 17.33
CA VAL A 67 -3.53 -18.10 16.68
C VAL A 67 -2.15 -18.18 17.30
N PHE A 68 -1.12 -18.31 16.48
CA PHE A 68 0.28 -18.37 16.92
C PHE A 68 1.05 -17.16 16.41
N ALA A 69 1.92 -16.62 17.27
CA ALA A 69 3.01 -15.75 16.86
C ALA A 69 4.23 -16.63 16.53
N VAL A 70 4.90 -16.31 15.41
CA VAL A 70 6.15 -16.93 14.97
C VAL A 70 7.16 -15.83 14.69
N ALA A 71 8.42 -16.04 15.05
CA ALA A 71 9.51 -15.10 14.79
C ALA A 71 10.83 -15.83 14.58
N GLU A 72 11.72 -15.24 13.79
CA GLU A 72 13.15 -15.56 13.81
C GLU A 72 13.71 -15.20 15.19
N ALA A 73 14.47 -16.12 15.78
CA ALA A 73 15.29 -15.90 16.95
C ALA A 73 16.77 -15.90 16.55
N GLN A 74 17.48 -14.80 16.84
CA GLN A 74 18.94 -14.76 16.70
C GLN A 74 19.57 -15.19 18.01
N CYS A 75 20.21 -16.34 17.98
CA CYS A 75 20.76 -17.00 19.14
C CYS A 75 22.29 -16.85 19.18
N LYS A 76 22.84 -16.78 20.38
CA LYS A 76 24.27 -16.75 20.65
C LYS A 76 24.63 -17.83 21.66
N LYS A 77 25.71 -18.57 21.40
CA LYS A 77 26.28 -19.57 22.30
C LYS A 77 27.66 -19.10 22.81
N ASP A 78 27.82 -19.01 24.12
CA ASP A 78 29.03 -18.54 24.83
C ASP A 78 29.42 -17.04 24.58
N GLU A 79 30.45 -16.54 25.28
CA GLU A 79 31.04 -15.20 25.04
C GLU A 79 31.80 -15.10 23.70
N LYS A 80 32.08 -16.24 23.03
CA LYS A 80 32.64 -16.28 21.67
C LYS A 80 31.52 -16.07 20.65
N LYS A 81 31.81 -15.38 19.55
CA LYS A 81 30.85 -14.90 18.52
C LYS A 81 30.18 -16.02 17.68
N ASN A 82 29.63 -17.06 18.31
CA ASN A 82 28.93 -18.15 17.63
C ASN A 82 27.43 -17.81 17.55
N PHE A 83 27.04 -17.13 16.48
CA PHE A 83 25.65 -16.79 16.20
C PHE A 83 24.98 -17.85 15.32
N PHE A 84 23.72 -18.16 15.60
CA PHE A 84 22.89 -19.02 14.77
C PHE A 84 21.43 -18.56 14.84
N THR A 85 20.59 -19.09 13.94
CA THR A 85 19.17 -18.76 13.85
C THR A 85 18.31 -19.89 14.36
N GLY A 86 17.19 -19.52 14.98
CA GLY A 86 16.12 -20.42 15.42
C GLY A 86 14.76 -19.81 15.12
N ILE A 87 13.71 -20.55 15.43
CA ILE A 87 12.31 -20.16 15.22
C ILE A 87 11.60 -20.18 16.57
N ALA A 88 11.22 -19.01 17.05
CA ALA A 88 10.40 -18.84 18.24
C ALA A 88 8.92 -18.93 17.88
N SER A 89 8.12 -19.62 18.69
CA SER A 89 6.67 -19.65 18.51
C SER A 89 5.90 -19.63 19.83
N GLN A 90 4.74 -18.98 19.84
CA GLN A 90 3.86 -18.91 21.01
C GLN A 90 2.40 -18.89 20.61
N LEU A 91 1.57 -19.69 21.29
CA LEU A 91 0.12 -19.56 21.23
C LEU A 91 -0.31 -18.21 21.82
N LEU A 92 -1.06 -17.44 21.05
CA LEU A 92 -1.63 -16.19 21.50
C LEU A 92 -2.97 -16.46 22.20
N PRO A 93 -3.11 -16.10 23.49
CA PRO A 93 -4.40 -16.15 24.14
C PRO A 93 -5.33 -15.14 23.46
N ARG A 94 -6.64 -15.42 23.45
CA ARG A 94 -7.62 -14.43 22.99
C ARG A 94 -7.57 -13.22 23.92
N GLN A 95 -7.03 -12.12 23.40
CA GLN A 95 -6.96 -10.86 24.13
C GLN A 95 -8.35 -10.20 24.14
N THR A 96 -8.74 -9.64 25.29
CA THR A 96 -9.95 -8.82 25.42
C THR A 96 -9.65 -7.33 25.38
N ALA A 97 -8.45 -6.92 25.78
CA ALA A 97 -8.00 -5.53 25.76
C ALA A 97 -7.36 -5.14 24.41
N ASN A 98 -7.44 -3.86 24.07
CA ASN A 98 -6.81 -3.26 22.88
C ASN A 98 -5.38 -2.75 23.15
N THR A 99 -4.79 -3.10 24.29
CA THR A 99 -3.44 -2.68 24.68
C THR A 99 -2.40 -3.64 24.12
N PRO A 100 -1.30 -3.16 23.51
CA PRO A 100 -0.21 -4.02 23.09
C PRO A 100 0.36 -4.83 24.26
N VAL A 101 0.54 -6.13 24.03
CA VAL A 101 1.14 -7.06 24.99
C VAL A 101 2.42 -7.60 24.39
N GLU A 102 3.50 -7.50 25.15
CA GLU A 102 4.76 -8.15 24.80
C GLU A 102 4.60 -9.67 24.87
N VAL A 103 4.93 -10.34 23.78
CA VAL A 103 4.89 -11.79 23.61
C VAL A 103 6.32 -12.31 23.41
N LEU A 104 6.53 -13.62 23.53
CA LEU A 104 7.85 -14.24 23.41
C LEU A 104 8.90 -13.70 24.42
N LYS A 105 8.48 -13.29 25.64
CA LYS A 105 9.37 -12.73 26.69
C LYS A 105 10.52 -13.64 27.13
N ASP A 106 10.24 -14.94 27.20
CA ASP A 106 11.22 -15.99 27.47
C ASP A 106 11.42 -16.80 26.17
N PRO A 107 12.06 -16.20 25.14
CA PRO A 107 12.09 -16.79 23.81
C PRO A 107 12.87 -18.09 23.78
N LYS A 108 13.80 -18.31 24.73
CA LYS A 108 14.63 -19.51 24.82
C LYS A 108 13.79 -20.79 24.85
N ASP A 109 12.82 -20.87 25.76
CA ASP A 109 11.96 -22.05 25.95
C ASP A 109 10.95 -22.25 24.81
N LYS A 110 10.80 -21.22 23.98
CA LYS A 110 9.86 -21.15 22.86
C LYS A 110 10.54 -21.30 21.50
N THR A 111 11.86 -21.47 21.49
CA THR A 111 12.68 -21.51 20.27
C THR A 111 13.14 -22.92 19.93
N GLN A 112 12.92 -23.29 18.68
CA GLN A 112 13.52 -24.48 18.06
C GLN A 112 14.59 -24.04 17.05
N PHE A 113 15.71 -24.75 16.98
CA PHE A 113 16.74 -24.54 15.96
C PHE A 113 16.96 -25.83 15.17
N LEU A 114 17.57 -25.69 13.99
CA LEU A 114 17.83 -26.79 13.08
C LEU A 114 19.33 -27.12 13.05
N GLU A 115 19.67 -28.41 13.10
CA GLU A 115 21.04 -28.92 12.98
C GLU A 115 21.15 -30.02 11.92
N ASP A 116 22.34 -30.20 11.36
CA ASP A 116 22.67 -31.42 10.62
C ASP A 116 22.86 -32.62 11.56
N GLY A 117 22.35 -33.78 11.15
CA GLY A 117 22.41 -35.04 11.88
C GLY A 117 23.76 -35.73 11.71
N SER A 118 24.85 -34.97 11.61
CA SER A 118 26.22 -35.49 11.54
C SER A 118 26.79 -35.75 12.94
N GLU A 119 27.93 -36.44 13.04
CA GLU A 119 28.60 -36.68 14.35
C GLU A 119 29.04 -35.38 15.05
N ASP A 120 29.28 -34.30 14.29
CA ASP A 120 29.57 -32.95 14.79
C ASP A 120 28.54 -31.95 14.23
N PRO A 121 27.33 -31.90 14.82
CA PRO A 121 26.17 -31.19 14.28
C PRO A 121 26.44 -29.71 14.03
N LYS A 122 26.19 -29.25 12.80
CA LYS A 122 26.23 -27.82 12.46
C LYS A 122 24.85 -27.20 12.46
N LYS A 123 24.75 -25.99 13.00
CA LYS A 123 23.53 -25.18 12.94
C LYS A 123 23.21 -24.82 11.49
N VAL A 124 21.96 -25.02 11.10
CA VAL A 124 21.43 -24.64 9.79
C VAL A 124 20.83 -23.25 9.88
N ASP A 125 21.10 -22.40 8.87
CA ASP A 125 20.49 -21.08 8.80
C ASP A 125 18.99 -21.20 8.47
N VAL A 126 18.14 -20.78 9.40
CA VAL A 126 16.68 -20.71 9.26
C VAL A 126 16.15 -19.28 9.25
N SER A 127 16.96 -18.31 8.79
CA SER A 127 16.58 -16.91 8.70
C SER A 127 15.31 -16.64 7.90
N ARG A 128 14.61 -15.55 8.29
CA ARG A 128 13.42 -14.97 7.66
C ARG A 128 12.34 -16.00 7.37
N PRO A 129 11.80 -16.66 8.40
CA PRO A 129 10.73 -17.63 8.21
C PRO A 129 9.53 -16.98 7.53
N THR A 130 9.19 -17.50 6.35
CA THR A 130 7.97 -17.10 5.65
C THR A 130 6.99 -18.27 5.70
N THR A 131 5.81 -18.05 6.29
CA THR A 131 4.90 -19.13 6.71
C THR A 131 3.55 -19.09 6.00
N VAL A 132 2.96 -20.26 5.74
CA VAL A 132 1.62 -20.41 5.16
C VAL A 132 0.92 -21.62 5.78
N VAL A 133 -0.39 -21.51 6.03
CA VAL A 133 -1.17 -22.55 6.70
C VAL A 133 -2.08 -23.27 5.70
N GLN A 134 -2.14 -24.60 5.78
CA GLN A 134 -3.12 -25.43 5.09
C GLN A 134 -3.77 -26.41 6.05
N GLY A 135 -5.05 -26.17 6.37
CA GLY A 135 -5.77 -27.00 7.34
C GLY A 135 -5.09 -26.91 8.71
N ASN A 136 -4.54 -28.04 9.17
CA ASN A 136 -3.77 -28.11 10.43
C ASN A 136 -2.25 -28.12 10.20
N ASP A 137 -1.81 -28.21 8.93
CA ASP A 137 -0.40 -28.22 8.56
C ASP A 137 0.10 -26.79 8.36
N ILE A 138 1.32 -26.55 8.81
CA ILE A 138 2.03 -25.27 8.67
C ILE A 138 3.23 -25.53 7.77
N TYR A 139 3.40 -24.72 6.73
CA TYR A 139 4.55 -24.75 5.84
C TYR A 139 5.37 -23.48 6.04
N MET A 140 6.68 -23.63 6.11
CA MET A 140 7.60 -22.53 6.35
C MET A 140 8.79 -22.62 5.39
N LEU A 141 9.04 -21.54 4.66
CA LEU A 141 10.23 -21.37 3.82
C LEU A 141 11.34 -20.72 4.67
N VAL A 142 12.50 -21.36 4.72
CA VAL A 142 13.69 -20.87 5.45
C VAL A 142 14.98 -21.10 4.66
N GLY A 143 16.05 -20.46 5.14
CA GLY A 143 17.40 -20.63 4.62
C GLY A 143 17.72 -19.70 3.46
N LYS A 144 18.92 -19.88 2.91
CA LYS A 144 19.47 -19.04 1.85
C LYS A 144 19.99 -19.93 0.74
N TYR A 145 19.52 -19.69 -0.47
CA TYR A 145 20.14 -20.27 -1.66
C TYR A 145 21.34 -19.43 -2.10
N SER A 146 22.46 -20.10 -2.38
CA SER A 146 23.64 -19.52 -3.03
C SER A 146 24.03 -20.37 -4.21
N ARG A 147 24.31 -19.71 -5.34
CA ARG A 147 24.63 -20.42 -6.58
C ARG A 147 25.94 -21.21 -6.54
N THR A 148 26.97 -20.68 -5.88
CA THR A 148 28.28 -21.36 -5.79
C THR A 148 28.19 -22.68 -5.04
N ALA A 149 27.26 -22.78 -4.07
CA ALA A 149 26.95 -24.02 -3.39
C ALA A 149 26.26 -25.05 -4.30
N ALA A 150 25.38 -24.59 -5.21
CA ALA A 150 24.62 -25.45 -6.12
C ALA A 150 25.46 -26.07 -7.26
N THR A 151 26.60 -25.49 -7.63
CA THR A 151 27.47 -26.01 -8.70
C THR A 151 28.65 -26.85 -8.20
N GLY A 152 28.65 -27.29 -6.93
CA GLY A 152 29.68 -28.15 -6.36
C GLY A 152 31.11 -27.57 -6.34
N GLY A 153 31.26 -26.25 -6.57
CA GLY A 153 32.56 -25.59 -6.62
C GLY A 153 32.92 -25.00 -5.26
N ALA A 154 34.07 -25.40 -4.69
CA ALA A 154 34.51 -24.94 -3.38
C ALA A 154 34.75 -23.42 -3.33
N PRO A 155 34.21 -22.71 -2.33
CA PRO A 155 34.85 -21.54 -1.73
C PRO A 155 35.40 -21.96 -0.35
N GLY A 156 36.72 -21.92 -0.18
CA GLY A 156 37.45 -22.52 0.93
C GLY A 156 36.82 -22.36 2.33
N SER A 157 36.39 -23.52 2.86
CA SER A 157 36.23 -23.92 4.27
C SER A 157 35.40 -23.08 5.25
N GLY A 158 34.25 -23.64 5.65
CA GLY A 158 33.65 -23.39 6.97
C GLY A 158 32.12 -23.55 7.03
N ALA A 159 31.60 -24.78 7.02
CA ALA A 159 30.28 -25.18 7.54
C ALA A 159 28.99 -24.51 6.97
N GLY A 160 28.35 -25.19 6.00
CA GLY A 160 26.92 -25.00 5.66
C GLY A 160 26.67 -24.74 4.17
N GLY A 161 26.42 -25.80 3.39
CA GLY A 161 26.00 -25.67 1.99
C GLY A 161 24.68 -24.92 1.88
N CYS A 162 24.64 -23.86 1.06
CA CYS A 162 23.47 -23.01 0.90
C CYS A 162 22.33 -23.73 0.14
N GLY A 163 21.12 -23.72 0.69
CA GLY A 163 19.90 -24.25 0.07
C GLY A 163 18.65 -23.67 0.74
N LEU A 164 17.54 -23.57 0.01
CA LEU A 164 16.23 -23.26 0.59
C LEU A 164 15.58 -24.53 1.12
N LEU A 165 14.97 -24.44 2.29
CA LEU A 165 14.27 -25.54 2.94
C LEU A 165 12.80 -25.21 3.12
N LEU A 166 11.96 -26.19 2.80
CA LEU A 166 10.54 -26.20 3.12
C LEU A 166 10.40 -27.05 4.37
N VAL A 167 9.87 -26.44 5.42
CA VAL A 167 9.68 -27.09 6.70
C VAL A 167 8.18 -27.26 6.90
N LYS A 168 7.76 -28.48 7.22
CA LYS A 168 6.40 -28.77 7.63
C LYS A 168 6.33 -28.92 9.15
N GLY A 169 5.37 -28.24 9.75
CA GLY A 169 5.06 -28.34 11.17
C GLY A 169 3.58 -28.53 11.42
N ASN A 170 3.26 -28.94 12.64
CA ASN A 170 1.90 -29.09 13.14
C ASN A 170 1.81 -28.59 14.60
N VAL A 171 0.59 -28.38 15.08
CA VAL A 171 0.36 -28.04 16.49
C VAL A 171 0.45 -29.32 17.33
N SER A 172 1.23 -29.28 18.40
CA SER A 172 1.37 -30.41 19.33
C SER A 172 0.02 -30.83 19.91
N VAL A 173 -0.27 -32.13 19.89
CA VAL A 173 -1.44 -32.71 20.58
C VAL A 173 -1.11 -32.84 22.07
N GLU A 174 -2.03 -32.43 22.95
CA GLU A 174 -1.84 -32.41 24.40
C GLU A 174 -1.48 -33.79 24.98
N GLU A 175 -0.37 -33.88 25.71
CA GLU A 175 -0.24 -34.79 26.84
C GLU A 175 -0.36 -33.95 28.13
N SER A 176 -1.52 -34.05 28.79
CA SER A 176 -1.85 -33.56 30.14
C SER A 176 -0.94 -32.47 30.73
N GLY A 177 -1.24 -31.19 30.45
CA GLY A 177 -0.71 -30.03 31.19
C GLY A 177 0.36 -29.18 30.49
N GLY A 178 0.77 -29.52 29.26
CA GLY A 178 1.69 -28.69 28.46
C GLY A 178 0.99 -27.60 27.63
N GLU A 179 1.65 -26.45 27.43
CA GLU A 179 1.19 -25.40 26.50
C GLU A 179 1.26 -25.91 25.04
N LYS A 180 0.21 -25.64 24.26
CA LYS A 180 0.21 -25.93 22.81
C LYS A 180 1.32 -25.14 22.12
N ARG A 181 2.14 -25.83 21.33
CA ARG A 181 3.23 -25.24 20.55
C ARG A 181 3.27 -25.80 19.13
N ILE A 182 3.94 -25.08 18.24
CA ILE A 182 4.24 -25.59 16.90
C ILE A 182 5.43 -26.54 17.01
N GLN A 183 5.30 -27.75 16.48
CA GLN A 183 6.39 -28.70 16.32
C GLN A 183 6.80 -28.76 14.86
N TRP A 184 8.09 -28.53 14.59
CA TRP A 184 8.67 -28.62 13.25
C TRP A 184 9.25 -30.02 13.07
N ASN A 185 8.80 -30.73 12.03
CA ASN A 185 9.02 -32.17 11.94
C ASN A 185 9.69 -32.57 10.63
N GLU A 186 9.11 -32.18 9.49
CA GLU A 186 9.56 -32.64 8.17
C GLU A 186 10.34 -31.51 7.48
N ASN A 187 11.52 -31.85 6.97
CA ASN A 187 12.40 -30.94 6.24
C ASN A 187 12.57 -31.46 4.83
N GLN A 188 12.23 -30.62 3.85
CA GLN A 188 12.36 -30.95 2.44
C GLN A 188 13.27 -29.92 1.77
N ARG A 189 14.32 -30.37 1.08
CA ARG A 189 15.07 -29.47 0.19
C ARG A 189 14.15 -29.05 -0.96
N LEU A 190 14.10 -27.75 -1.26
CA LEU A 190 13.34 -27.31 -2.41
C LEU A 190 14.04 -27.76 -3.69
N ALA A 191 13.45 -28.76 -4.35
CA ALA A 191 13.69 -29.05 -5.75
C ALA A 191 12.78 -28.17 -6.61
N GLY A 192 13.35 -27.50 -7.62
CA GLY A 192 12.60 -26.57 -8.44
C GLY A 192 13.34 -26.15 -9.70
N THR A 193 12.59 -25.66 -10.68
CA THR A 193 13.16 -25.07 -11.89
C THR A 193 13.63 -23.64 -11.60
N PHE A 194 14.85 -23.51 -11.13
CA PHE A 194 15.59 -22.25 -11.11
C PHE A 194 16.30 -22.13 -12.46
N SER A 195 15.61 -21.60 -13.46
CA SER A 195 16.07 -21.68 -14.85
C SER A 195 17.52 -21.25 -15.00
N ALA A 196 18.32 -22.08 -15.66
CA ALA A 196 19.75 -21.85 -15.78
C ALA A 196 20.08 -20.61 -16.63
N ASP A 197 19.15 -20.08 -17.44
CA ASP A 197 19.36 -18.98 -18.40
C ASP A 197 18.79 -17.62 -17.93
N GLU A 198 17.53 -17.54 -17.49
CA GLU A 198 16.90 -16.26 -17.08
C GLU A 198 17.33 -15.85 -15.67
N HIS A 199 17.57 -16.81 -14.79
CA HIS A 199 18.06 -16.56 -13.44
C HIS A 199 19.58 -16.50 -13.36
N LYS A 200 20.34 -16.50 -14.48
CA LYS A 200 21.83 -16.39 -14.53
C LYS A 200 22.41 -15.20 -13.77
N CYS A 201 21.57 -14.22 -13.47
CA CYS A 201 21.96 -13.02 -12.77
C CYS A 201 21.69 -13.06 -11.26
N LEU A 202 21.13 -14.11 -10.65
CA LEU A 202 20.86 -14.15 -9.19
C LEU A 202 21.95 -14.84 -8.36
N THR A 203 22.57 -14.17 -7.40
CA THR A 203 23.62 -14.74 -6.53
C THR A 203 23.08 -15.32 -5.23
N GLN A 204 21.98 -14.79 -4.72
CA GLN A 204 21.35 -15.20 -3.47
C GLN A 204 19.83 -15.12 -3.57
N LEU A 205 19.11 -16.01 -2.87
CA LEU A 205 17.65 -15.99 -2.72
C LEU A 205 17.28 -16.37 -1.27
N ILE A 206 16.33 -15.65 -0.67
CA ILE A 206 15.85 -15.84 0.71
C ILE A 206 14.35 -15.51 0.83
N GLY A 207 13.66 -16.11 1.79
CA GLY A 207 12.31 -15.70 2.19
C GLY A 207 12.23 -14.22 2.60
N SER A 208 11.04 -13.63 2.48
CA SER A 208 10.77 -12.26 2.93
C SER A 208 10.67 -12.12 4.46
N GLY A 209 10.46 -13.21 5.19
CA GLY A 209 9.92 -13.17 6.54
C GLY A 209 8.41 -12.89 6.55
N GLY A 210 7.73 -13.36 7.60
CA GLY A 210 6.30 -13.16 7.81
C GLY A 210 5.44 -14.19 7.10
N SER A 211 4.48 -13.74 6.28
CA SER A 211 3.44 -14.60 5.73
C SER A 211 3.58 -14.78 4.22
N GLY A 212 3.51 -16.04 3.78
CA GLY A 212 3.11 -16.41 2.44
C GLY A 212 1.59 -16.49 2.35
N ILE A 213 1.07 -16.85 1.18
CA ILE A 213 -0.35 -17.02 0.95
C ILE A 213 -0.64 -18.37 0.30
N LYS A 214 -1.88 -18.82 0.51
CA LYS A 214 -2.49 -19.85 -0.32
C LYS A 214 -3.51 -19.16 -1.23
N THR A 215 -3.32 -19.30 -2.53
CA THR A 215 -4.23 -18.72 -3.53
C THR A 215 -5.53 -19.52 -3.60
N ASN A 216 -6.57 -18.91 -4.17
CA ASN A 216 -7.87 -19.52 -4.38
C ASN A 216 -7.79 -20.79 -5.25
N ASP A 217 -6.86 -20.82 -6.22
CA ASP A 217 -6.59 -21.99 -7.05
C ASP A 217 -5.75 -23.09 -6.35
N GLY A 218 -5.49 -22.91 -5.05
CA GLY A 218 -4.86 -23.88 -4.18
C GLY A 218 -3.33 -23.89 -4.19
N ALA A 219 -2.67 -22.95 -4.88
CA ALA A 219 -1.22 -22.85 -4.89
C ALA A 219 -0.69 -22.20 -3.61
N PHE A 220 0.42 -22.73 -3.10
CA PHE A 220 1.24 -22.08 -2.10
C PHE A 220 2.12 -21.04 -2.77
N LEU A 221 2.27 -19.89 -2.12
CA LEU A 221 3.09 -18.79 -2.63
C LEU A 221 3.87 -18.15 -1.49
N PHE A 222 5.18 -18.05 -1.67
CA PHE A 222 6.10 -17.36 -0.78
C PHE A 222 6.71 -16.13 -1.47
N PRO A 223 6.55 -14.93 -0.91
CA PRO A 223 7.37 -13.78 -1.31
C PRO A 223 8.84 -14.02 -0.95
N VAL A 224 9.73 -13.72 -1.91
CA VAL A 224 11.17 -13.96 -1.78
C VAL A 224 11.97 -12.76 -2.29
N GLU A 225 13.15 -12.58 -1.72
CA GLU A 225 14.11 -11.54 -2.09
C GLU A 225 15.35 -12.19 -2.71
N ALA A 226 15.82 -11.62 -3.82
CA ALA A 226 17.02 -12.09 -4.49
C ALA A 226 18.05 -10.97 -4.73
N THR A 227 19.32 -11.34 -4.72
CA THR A 227 20.43 -10.44 -5.06
C THR A 227 20.84 -10.65 -6.50
N LYS A 228 20.84 -9.58 -7.32
CA LYS A 228 21.39 -9.60 -8.67
C LYS A 228 22.92 -9.49 -8.64
N LYS A 229 23.58 -10.21 -9.55
CA LYS A 229 25.00 -10.10 -9.92
C LYS A 229 25.31 -8.65 -10.24
N GLN A 230 26.55 -8.26 -9.98
CA GLN A 230 27.03 -6.92 -10.29
C GLN A 230 26.85 -6.63 -11.78
N ASN A 231 26.27 -5.48 -12.07
CA ASN A 231 26.29 -4.89 -13.41
C ASN A 231 27.68 -4.26 -13.67
N GLU A 232 27.91 -3.74 -14.88
CA GLU A 232 29.18 -3.07 -15.27
C GLU A 232 29.61 -1.94 -14.31
N ASP A 233 28.66 -1.33 -13.58
CA ASP A 233 28.88 -0.30 -12.56
C ASP A 233 29.31 -0.84 -11.17
N GLY A 234 29.50 -2.15 -11.01
CA GLY A 234 29.96 -2.78 -9.76
C GLY A 234 28.92 -2.93 -8.63
N ASN A 235 27.70 -2.42 -8.80
CA ASN A 235 26.67 -2.44 -7.74
C ASN A 235 25.76 -3.68 -7.81
N THR A 236 25.61 -4.40 -6.68
CA THR A 236 24.59 -5.43 -6.48
C THR A 236 23.23 -4.80 -6.17
N LYS A 237 22.15 -5.25 -6.83
CA LYS A 237 20.79 -4.77 -6.57
C LYS A 237 19.92 -5.90 -6.06
N THR A 238 19.12 -5.62 -5.02
CA THR A 238 18.08 -6.54 -4.57
C THR A 238 16.86 -6.45 -5.47
N VAL A 239 16.16 -7.55 -5.66
CA VAL A 239 14.86 -7.61 -6.34
C VAL A 239 13.92 -8.52 -5.55
N SER A 240 12.63 -8.29 -5.73
CA SER A 240 11.58 -9.09 -5.13
C SER A 240 10.94 -9.97 -6.19
N LEU A 241 10.69 -11.24 -5.82
CA LEU A 241 10.06 -12.27 -6.64
C LEU A 241 9.06 -13.07 -5.79
N ILE A 242 8.44 -14.07 -6.41
CA ILE A 242 7.64 -15.07 -5.70
C ILE A 242 8.13 -16.47 -6.04
N LEU A 243 7.96 -17.37 -5.09
CA LEU A 243 8.17 -18.80 -5.22
C LEU A 243 6.83 -19.50 -5.00
N TYR A 244 6.37 -20.32 -5.93
CA TYR A 244 5.06 -20.94 -5.84
C TYR A 244 5.05 -22.42 -6.20
N SER A 245 4.07 -23.15 -5.67
CA SER A 245 3.88 -24.58 -5.90
C SER A 245 2.43 -25.00 -5.68
N LYS A 246 1.91 -25.96 -6.46
CA LYS A 246 0.60 -26.58 -6.23
C LYS A 246 0.66 -27.86 -5.39
N ASP A 247 1.80 -28.53 -5.38
CA ASP A 247 1.97 -29.86 -4.80
C ASP A 247 2.97 -29.91 -3.65
N THR A 248 3.62 -28.77 -3.32
CA THR A 248 4.73 -28.62 -2.36
C THR A 248 6.00 -29.40 -2.69
N LYS A 249 5.99 -30.18 -3.78
CA LYS A 249 7.08 -31.05 -4.21
C LYS A 249 7.98 -30.35 -5.22
N SER A 250 7.37 -29.68 -6.20
CA SER A 250 8.07 -28.89 -7.21
C SER A 250 7.76 -27.41 -7.03
N TRP A 251 8.81 -26.60 -6.95
CA TRP A 251 8.69 -25.16 -6.78
C TRP A 251 9.13 -24.41 -8.03
N THR A 252 8.38 -23.38 -8.38
CA THR A 252 8.67 -22.49 -9.50
C THR A 252 8.98 -21.10 -8.97
N LEU A 253 10.16 -20.59 -9.33
CA LEU A 253 10.53 -19.20 -9.10
C LEU A 253 10.00 -18.35 -10.25
N SER A 254 9.35 -17.24 -9.94
CA SER A 254 8.80 -16.35 -10.98
C SER A 254 9.88 -15.80 -11.92
N LYS A 255 9.51 -15.59 -13.18
CA LYS A 255 10.41 -14.98 -14.19
C LYS A 255 10.48 -13.47 -14.02
N GLY A 256 9.31 -12.84 -13.91
CA GLY A 256 9.16 -11.44 -13.60
C GLY A 256 9.61 -11.14 -12.17
N MET A 257 10.08 -9.91 -11.98
CA MET A 257 10.59 -9.41 -10.71
C MET A 257 10.37 -7.91 -10.59
N SER A 258 10.50 -7.37 -9.38
CA SER A 258 10.48 -5.93 -9.14
C SER A 258 11.65 -5.20 -9.81
N ASP A 259 11.59 -3.86 -9.80
CA ASP A 259 12.76 -3.04 -10.07
C ASP A 259 13.90 -3.32 -9.08
N GLY A 260 15.12 -2.97 -9.51
CA GLY A 260 16.31 -3.13 -8.68
C GLY A 260 16.35 -2.16 -7.51
N GLY A 261 16.75 -2.65 -6.34
CA GLY A 261 16.76 -1.91 -5.09
C GLY A 261 15.45 -2.02 -4.30
N CYS A 262 14.66 -3.07 -4.54
CA CYS A 262 13.45 -3.37 -3.77
C CYS A 262 13.67 -4.57 -2.84
N ARG A 263 13.08 -4.52 -1.64
CA ARG A 263 13.27 -5.49 -0.54
C ARG A 263 11.97 -5.69 0.24
N VAL A 264 12.01 -6.67 1.15
CA VAL A 264 10.94 -7.01 2.09
C VAL A 264 9.56 -7.13 1.42
N PRO A 265 9.42 -7.95 0.35
CA PRO A 265 8.15 -8.08 -0.34
C PRO A 265 7.07 -8.70 0.55
N SER A 266 5.86 -8.19 0.42
CA SER A 266 4.63 -8.81 0.94
C SER A 266 3.66 -8.99 -0.22
N VAL A 267 3.00 -10.15 -0.30
CA VAL A 267 2.14 -10.51 -1.42
C VAL A 267 0.77 -10.92 -0.91
N VAL A 268 -0.26 -10.45 -1.58
CA VAL A 268 -1.65 -10.87 -1.38
C VAL A 268 -2.28 -11.24 -2.72
N GLU A 269 -3.29 -12.09 -2.67
CA GLU A 269 -4.19 -12.31 -3.80
C GLU A 269 -5.35 -11.33 -3.70
N TRP A 270 -5.56 -10.60 -4.80
CA TRP A 270 -6.64 -9.67 -5.04
C TRP A 270 -7.52 -10.20 -6.17
N LYS A 271 -8.75 -9.69 -6.27
CA LYS A 271 -9.80 -10.06 -7.24
C LYS A 271 -9.28 -10.59 -8.58
N ASP A 272 -9.97 -11.59 -9.14
CA ASP A 272 -9.65 -12.23 -10.41
C ASP A 272 -8.25 -12.88 -10.44
N ASP A 273 -7.89 -13.54 -9.32
CA ASP A 273 -6.61 -14.26 -9.12
C ASP A 273 -5.36 -13.39 -9.37
N LYS A 274 -5.49 -12.06 -9.20
CA LYS A 274 -4.42 -11.09 -9.40
C LYS A 274 -3.55 -11.00 -8.16
N LEU A 275 -2.24 -11.12 -8.33
CA LEU A 275 -1.29 -10.92 -7.24
C LEU A 275 -0.93 -9.44 -7.10
N ILE A 276 -0.93 -8.95 -5.86
CA ILE A 276 -0.43 -7.62 -5.50
C ILE A 276 0.80 -7.79 -4.62
N MET A 277 1.95 -7.30 -5.09
CA MET A 277 3.21 -7.31 -4.35
C MET A 277 3.58 -5.90 -3.90
N MET A 278 3.62 -5.68 -2.58
CA MET A 278 4.15 -4.46 -2.00
C MET A 278 5.63 -4.64 -1.65
N THR A 279 6.46 -3.67 -2.01
CA THR A 279 7.90 -3.70 -1.74
C THR A 279 8.38 -2.35 -1.23
N ALA A 280 9.36 -2.36 -0.33
CA ALA A 280 10.13 -1.17 -0.02
C ALA A 280 11.20 -1.02 -1.10
N CYS A 281 11.36 0.15 -1.72
CA CYS A 281 12.32 0.37 -2.79
C CYS A 281 13.22 1.58 -2.56
N ASN A 282 14.34 1.62 -3.28
CA ASN A 282 15.14 2.82 -3.46
C ASN A 282 14.26 3.97 -4.00
N GLY A 283 14.52 5.19 -3.53
CA GLY A 283 13.75 6.38 -3.89
C GLY A 283 12.79 6.88 -2.80
N GLY A 284 12.75 6.23 -1.64
CA GLY A 284 12.04 6.74 -0.45
C GLY A 284 10.54 6.48 -0.44
N ARG A 285 10.02 5.72 -1.41
CA ARG A 285 8.62 5.28 -1.47
C ARG A 285 8.52 3.79 -1.76
N ARG A 286 7.48 3.15 -1.21
CA ARG A 286 7.14 1.76 -1.53
C ARG A 286 6.60 1.66 -2.95
N ARG A 287 6.98 0.60 -3.66
CA ARG A 287 6.41 0.28 -4.97
C ARG A 287 5.50 -0.92 -4.85
N VAL A 288 4.34 -0.80 -5.47
CA VAL A 288 3.33 -1.86 -5.50
C VAL A 288 3.23 -2.35 -6.93
N TYR A 289 3.28 -3.66 -7.11
CA TYR A 289 3.22 -4.31 -8.40
C TYR A 289 2.01 -5.23 -8.48
N GLU A 290 1.47 -5.39 -9.67
CA GLU A 290 0.37 -6.29 -9.97
C GLU A 290 0.78 -7.32 -11.03
N SER A 291 0.27 -8.55 -10.89
CA SER A 291 0.50 -9.65 -11.84
C SER A 291 -0.76 -10.51 -11.95
N GLY A 292 -1.26 -10.69 -13.17
CA GLY A 292 -2.35 -11.64 -13.47
C GLY A 292 -1.85 -13.00 -13.98
N ASP A 293 -0.53 -13.19 -14.05
CA ASP A 293 0.13 -14.34 -14.67
C ASP A 293 1.10 -15.03 -13.70
N LYS A 294 0.83 -14.92 -12.39
CA LYS A 294 1.64 -15.54 -11.31
C LYS A 294 3.13 -15.20 -11.40
N GLY A 295 3.40 -13.94 -11.69
CA GLY A 295 4.74 -13.37 -11.70
C GLY A 295 5.54 -13.68 -12.96
N GLU A 296 4.93 -14.14 -14.06
CA GLU A 296 5.60 -14.13 -15.36
C GLU A 296 5.94 -12.69 -15.76
N SER A 297 5.04 -11.74 -15.48
CA SER A 297 5.28 -10.30 -15.60
C SER A 297 4.70 -9.53 -14.41
N TRP A 298 5.32 -8.39 -14.09
CA TRP A 298 4.86 -7.46 -13.05
C TRP A 298 4.71 -6.07 -13.64
N THR A 299 3.57 -5.43 -13.37
CA THR A 299 3.32 -4.03 -13.74
C THR A 299 3.27 -3.20 -12.47
N GLU A 300 3.99 -2.07 -12.40
CA GLU A 300 3.89 -1.16 -11.25
C GLU A 300 2.48 -0.53 -11.23
N ALA A 301 1.77 -0.63 -10.10
CA ALA A 301 0.40 -0.17 -9.90
C ALA A 301 0.33 1.36 -9.71
N LEU A 302 0.83 2.10 -10.71
CA LEU A 302 0.99 3.55 -10.69
C LEU A 302 -0.34 4.31 -10.62
N GLY A 303 -1.44 3.69 -11.07
CA GLY A 303 -2.78 4.25 -11.03
C GLY A 303 -3.51 4.07 -9.69
N THR A 304 -2.95 3.32 -8.74
CA THR A 304 -3.62 3.03 -7.46
C THR A 304 -2.65 3.17 -6.28
N LEU A 305 -1.90 2.12 -5.97
CA LEU A 305 -1.21 1.94 -4.69
C LEU A 305 0.29 2.25 -4.73
N SER A 306 0.90 2.24 -5.92
CA SER A 306 2.35 2.42 -5.99
C SER A 306 2.76 3.85 -5.63
N ARG A 307 3.83 3.96 -4.84
CA ARG A 307 4.42 5.23 -4.37
C ARG A 307 3.52 6.06 -3.43
N VAL A 308 2.40 5.49 -2.98
CA VAL A 308 1.55 6.09 -1.94
C VAL A 308 2.31 6.20 -0.62
N TRP A 309 2.85 5.09 -0.12
CA TRP A 309 3.47 5.05 1.21
C TRP A 309 4.98 5.31 1.16
N SER A 310 5.45 6.15 2.08
CA SER A 310 6.88 6.41 2.30
C SER A 310 7.60 5.19 2.90
N ASN A 311 8.90 5.04 2.62
CA ASN A 311 9.80 4.10 3.31
C ASN A 311 11.11 4.76 3.77
N LYS A 312 11.09 6.08 4.01
CA LYS A 312 12.23 7.01 4.15
C LYS A 312 13.32 6.69 5.20
N LYS A 313 13.23 5.63 5.99
CA LYS A 313 14.21 5.37 7.06
C LYS A 313 15.55 4.84 6.52
N GLY A 314 16.59 5.68 6.55
CA GLY A 314 18.02 5.31 6.53
C GLY A 314 18.51 4.36 5.44
N GLY A 315 17.91 4.41 4.26
CA GLY A 315 18.25 3.57 3.11
C GLY A 315 17.49 2.25 3.06
N ILE A 316 17.57 1.56 1.92
CA ILE A 316 16.83 0.31 1.68
C ILE A 316 17.21 -0.83 2.65
N GLU A 317 18.37 -0.73 3.30
CA GLU A 317 18.82 -1.69 4.31
C GLU A 317 17.96 -1.68 5.57
N LYS A 318 17.31 -0.55 5.88
CA LYS A 318 16.43 -0.39 7.05
C LYS A 318 14.95 -0.46 6.67
N ALA A 319 14.66 -1.05 5.51
CA ALA A 319 13.30 -1.24 5.04
C ALA A 319 12.47 -2.08 6.02
N VAL A 320 11.28 -1.60 6.33
CA VAL A 320 10.36 -2.23 7.28
C VAL A 320 9.39 -3.15 6.54
N GLY A 321 9.32 -4.42 6.95
CA GLY A 321 8.34 -5.37 6.44
C GLY A 321 6.91 -4.99 6.86
N SER A 322 5.96 -5.15 5.94
CA SER A 322 4.54 -4.82 6.16
C SER A 322 3.72 -6.04 6.53
N GLY A 323 2.78 -5.88 7.46
CA GLY A 323 1.62 -6.77 7.53
C GLY A 323 0.69 -6.38 6.38
N PHE A 324 0.45 -7.30 5.45
CA PHE A 324 -0.37 -7.04 4.27
C PHE A 324 -1.29 -8.23 4.01
N ILE A 325 -2.60 -8.00 4.11
CA ILE A 325 -3.61 -9.05 3.92
C ILE A 325 -4.78 -8.53 3.08
N THR A 326 -5.54 -9.47 2.52
CA THR A 326 -6.87 -9.23 1.97
C THR A 326 -7.94 -9.83 2.88
N ALA A 327 -9.10 -9.18 2.92
CA ALA A 327 -10.24 -9.62 3.71
C ALA A 327 -11.54 -9.17 3.05
N LYS A 328 -12.63 -9.90 3.31
CA LYS A 328 -13.99 -9.47 3.00
C LYS A 328 -14.66 -9.00 4.28
N ILE A 329 -14.96 -7.71 4.36
CA ILE A 329 -15.53 -7.04 5.55
C ILE A 329 -16.75 -6.21 5.09
N GLU A 330 -17.89 -6.37 5.77
CA GLU A 330 -19.16 -5.71 5.38
C GLU A 330 -19.50 -5.87 3.88
N ASP A 331 -19.31 -7.08 3.36
CA ASP A 331 -19.49 -7.46 1.96
C ASP A 331 -18.58 -6.78 0.92
N ARG A 332 -17.57 -6.01 1.35
CA ARG A 332 -16.57 -5.40 0.48
C ARG A 332 -15.22 -6.11 0.61
N ASP A 333 -14.61 -6.45 -0.52
CA ASP A 333 -13.22 -6.92 -0.54
C ASP A 333 -12.30 -5.73 -0.30
N VAL A 334 -11.38 -5.89 0.65
CA VAL A 334 -10.45 -4.85 1.08
C VAL A 334 -9.05 -5.42 1.29
N MET A 335 -8.08 -4.53 1.19
CA MET A 335 -6.70 -4.71 1.58
C MET A 335 -6.44 -3.95 2.88
N LEU A 336 -5.81 -4.60 3.83
CA LEU A 336 -5.36 -4.00 5.09
C LEU A 336 -3.84 -4.06 5.15
N VAL A 337 -3.21 -2.94 5.49
CA VAL A 337 -1.75 -2.82 5.52
C VAL A 337 -1.29 -2.17 6.83
N THR A 338 -0.30 -2.74 7.50
CA THR A 338 0.39 -2.07 8.62
C THR A 338 1.73 -1.51 8.18
N LEU A 339 1.89 -0.20 8.33
CA LEU A 339 3.08 0.54 7.89
C LEU A 339 3.47 1.64 8.87
N PRO A 340 4.78 1.90 9.09
CA PRO A 340 5.21 3.03 9.89
C PRO A 340 4.88 4.37 9.24
N VAL A 341 4.33 5.29 10.03
CA VAL A 341 4.20 6.72 9.75
C VAL A 341 5.25 7.44 10.55
N TYR A 342 6.07 8.24 9.87
CA TYR A 342 7.21 8.91 10.50
C TYR A 342 6.79 10.30 10.94
N SER A 343 7.16 10.64 12.18
CA SER A 343 7.05 11.98 12.71
C SER A 343 8.36 12.38 13.37
N LYS A 344 8.68 13.68 13.29
CA LYS A 344 9.81 14.26 14.01
C LYS A 344 9.37 14.57 15.44
N LYS A 345 10.13 14.11 16.44
CA LYS A 345 9.85 14.41 17.85
C LYS A 345 10.69 15.59 18.34
N GLY A 346 10.20 16.81 18.12
CA GLY A 346 10.76 18.05 18.69
C GLY A 346 12.17 18.46 18.21
N GLU A 347 12.62 19.64 18.65
CA GLU A 347 13.89 20.26 18.21
C GLU A 347 15.16 19.55 18.71
N LYS A 348 15.05 18.60 19.65
CA LYS A 348 16.21 17.94 20.30
C LYS A 348 16.43 16.47 19.90
N GLU A 349 15.45 15.78 19.31
CA GLU A 349 15.64 14.43 18.77
C GLU A 349 15.74 14.48 17.23
N ASN A 350 16.95 14.28 16.71
CA ASN A 350 17.20 14.18 15.26
C ASN A 350 16.75 12.83 14.66
N VAL A 351 16.01 11.99 15.41
CA VAL A 351 15.65 10.63 14.99
C VAL A 351 14.13 10.55 14.75
N GLU A 352 13.74 10.49 13.47
CA GLU A 352 12.35 10.18 13.06
C GLU A 352 11.98 8.77 13.55
N LYS A 353 10.97 8.68 14.43
CA LYS A 353 10.38 7.41 14.91
C LYS A 353 9.21 7.05 14.01
N GLY A 354 9.17 5.80 13.57
CA GLY A 354 8.09 5.27 12.73
C GLY A 354 7.05 4.59 13.59
N ARG A 355 5.96 5.30 13.90
CA ARG A 355 4.80 4.75 14.60
C ARG A 355 4.01 3.88 13.65
N LEU A 356 3.67 2.65 14.02
CA LEU A 356 2.94 1.72 13.15
C LEU A 356 1.48 2.16 13.05
N HIS A 357 0.97 2.30 11.83
CA HIS A 357 -0.43 2.62 11.51
C HIS A 357 -1.09 1.50 10.71
N LEU A 358 -2.41 1.39 10.81
CA LEU A 358 -3.25 0.55 9.96
C LEU A 358 -3.84 1.38 8.82
N TRP A 359 -3.70 0.88 7.60
CA TRP A 359 -4.24 1.48 6.38
C TRP A 359 -5.30 0.56 5.78
N LEU A 360 -6.38 1.16 5.29
CA LEU A 360 -7.47 0.48 4.58
C LEU A 360 -7.50 0.93 3.12
N THR A 361 -7.64 -0.02 2.19
CA THR A 361 -7.89 0.29 0.78
C THR A 361 -8.72 -0.78 0.07
N ASP A 362 -9.55 -0.37 -0.89
CA ASP A 362 -10.25 -1.27 -1.82
C ASP A 362 -9.64 -1.23 -3.24
N ASN A 363 -8.36 -0.82 -3.33
CA ASN A 363 -7.64 -0.52 -4.58
C ASN A 363 -8.11 0.76 -5.30
N THR A 364 -9.02 1.55 -4.70
CA THR A 364 -9.45 2.86 -5.21
C THR A 364 -9.30 3.91 -4.12
N HIS A 365 -9.99 3.72 -3.00
CA HIS A 365 -9.95 4.57 -1.82
C HIS A 365 -8.83 4.13 -0.89
N ILE A 366 -8.21 5.07 -0.17
CA ILE A 366 -7.16 4.80 0.82
C ILE A 366 -7.45 5.66 2.04
N VAL A 367 -7.48 5.06 3.22
CA VAL A 367 -7.70 5.76 4.49
C VAL A 367 -6.67 5.29 5.52
N ASP A 368 -6.07 6.23 6.24
CA ASP A 368 -5.30 5.93 7.47
C ASP A 368 -6.31 5.70 8.60
N ILE A 369 -6.46 4.44 9.02
CA ILE A 369 -7.33 4.09 10.15
C ILE A 369 -6.71 4.59 11.46
N GLY A 370 -5.39 4.77 11.49
CA GLY A 370 -4.68 5.34 12.61
C GLY A 370 -3.72 4.37 13.29
N PRO A 371 -3.19 4.77 14.46
CA PRO A 371 -2.07 4.08 15.07
C PRO A 371 -2.44 2.71 15.64
N VAL A 372 -1.49 1.79 15.50
CA VAL A 372 -1.47 0.43 16.03
C VAL A 372 -0.49 0.30 17.18
N SER A 373 0.66 0.99 17.10
CA SER A 373 1.68 1.03 18.15
C SER A 373 1.63 2.34 18.95
N GLY A 374 2.38 2.40 20.06
CA GLY A 374 2.71 3.66 20.71
C GLY A 374 3.72 4.48 19.90
N ASP A 375 4.37 5.44 20.55
CA ASP A 375 5.38 6.34 19.95
C ASP A 375 6.73 5.65 19.63
N GLU A 376 6.84 4.35 19.87
CA GLU A 376 8.01 3.54 19.56
C GLU A 376 8.30 3.42 18.05
N ASP A 377 9.55 3.09 17.74
CA ASP A 377 9.96 2.76 16.37
C ASP A 377 9.72 1.28 16.06
N VAL A 378 8.99 1.01 14.99
CA VAL A 378 8.68 -0.37 14.56
C VAL A 378 9.58 -0.83 13.41
N ALA A 379 10.04 -2.08 13.49
CA ALA A 379 11.02 -2.66 12.56
C ALA A 379 10.40 -3.61 11.50
N ALA A 380 9.33 -4.31 11.85
CA ALA A 380 8.49 -5.11 10.95
C ALA A 380 7.13 -5.38 11.61
N SER A 381 6.16 -5.82 10.81
CA SER A 381 4.85 -6.21 11.31
C SER A 381 4.24 -7.35 10.49
N SER A 382 3.28 -8.04 11.10
CA SER A 382 2.39 -9.03 10.49
C SER A 382 0.96 -8.73 10.93
N LEU A 383 0.00 -9.05 10.07
CA LEU A 383 -1.41 -8.77 10.27
C LEU A 383 -2.21 -10.04 9.99
N LEU A 384 -3.23 -10.30 10.81
CA LEU A 384 -4.13 -11.44 10.64
C LEU A 384 -5.57 -11.00 10.86
N TYR A 385 -6.42 -11.27 9.88
CA TYR A 385 -7.87 -11.15 10.01
C TYR A 385 -8.51 -12.54 10.10
N ARG A 386 -9.37 -12.73 11.09
CA ARG A 386 -10.16 -13.95 11.26
C ARG A 386 -11.64 -13.62 11.17
N SER A 387 -12.31 -14.11 10.12
CA SER A 387 -13.76 -14.13 10.01
C SER A 387 -14.38 -15.29 10.80
N GLY A 388 -15.59 -15.09 11.35
CA GLY A 388 -16.34 -16.12 12.10
C GLY A 388 -17.31 -15.54 13.14
N GLY A 389 -17.67 -16.34 14.15
CA GLY A 389 -18.64 -15.94 15.19
C GLY A 389 -18.26 -14.67 15.98
N ASN A 390 -16.99 -14.27 15.96
CA ASN A 390 -16.51 -12.93 16.31
C ASN A 390 -15.34 -12.58 15.38
N ASN A 391 -15.52 -11.56 14.54
CA ASN A 391 -14.46 -11.06 13.67
C ASN A 391 -13.34 -10.45 14.52
N GLU A 392 -12.09 -10.76 14.20
CA GLU A 392 -10.93 -10.32 14.95
C GLU A 392 -9.80 -9.90 14.00
N LEU A 393 -9.19 -8.75 14.28
CA LEU A 393 -8.00 -8.25 13.60
C LEU A 393 -6.86 -8.17 14.63
N ILE A 394 -5.72 -8.79 14.31
CA ILE A 394 -4.57 -8.89 15.21
C ILE A 394 -3.33 -8.42 14.45
N ALA A 395 -2.55 -7.54 15.08
CA ALA A 395 -1.22 -7.16 14.59
C ALA A 395 -0.14 -7.73 15.53
N LEU A 396 0.95 -8.20 14.93
CA LEU A 396 2.18 -8.60 15.61
C LEU A 396 3.30 -7.74 15.06
N TYR A 397 4.09 -7.08 15.90
CA TYR A 397 5.10 -6.14 15.44
C TYR A 397 6.37 -6.16 16.30
N GLU A 398 7.48 -5.87 15.63
CA GLU A 398 8.79 -5.71 16.25
C GLU A 398 8.94 -4.29 16.78
N LYS A 399 9.08 -4.16 18.09
CA LYS A 399 9.41 -2.89 18.74
C LYS A 399 10.91 -2.80 18.96
N LYS A 400 11.52 -1.73 18.48
CA LYS A 400 12.91 -1.40 18.81
C LYS A 400 13.00 -0.85 20.22
N GLU A 401 13.85 -1.46 21.03
CA GLU A 401 14.20 -1.03 22.38
C GLU A 401 15.71 -0.79 22.48
N GLY A 402 16.14 0.09 23.39
CA GLY A 402 17.56 0.47 23.54
C GLY A 402 18.05 1.56 22.56
N ASP A 403 19.30 1.98 22.76
CA ASP A 403 19.98 2.97 21.91
C ASP A 403 20.63 2.30 20.70
N ALA A 404 21.23 3.09 19.79
CA ALA A 404 21.86 2.57 18.56
C ALA A 404 22.91 1.46 18.80
N ASP A 405 23.52 1.44 19.99
CA ASP A 405 24.58 0.49 20.37
C ASP A 405 24.09 -0.70 21.21
N THR A 406 22.84 -0.68 21.69
CA THR A 406 22.24 -1.71 22.57
C THR A 406 20.87 -2.17 22.10
N GLN A 407 20.61 -2.00 20.80
CA GLN A 407 19.29 -2.21 20.21
C GLN A 407 18.82 -3.66 20.38
N SER A 408 17.77 -3.86 21.17
CA SER A 408 17.01 -5.11 21.24
C SER A 408 15.70 -4.98 20.46
N LEU A 409 15.14 -6.12 20.05
CA LEU A 409 13.84 -6.18 19.40
C LEU A 409 12.89 -6.98 20.28
N GLY A 410 11.91 -6.29 20.86
CA GLY A 410 10.79 -6.91 21.56
C GLY A 410 9.66 -7.24 20.58
N MET A 411 8.90 -8.30 20.86
CA MET A 411 7.77 -8.71 20.03
C MET A 411 6.45 -8.36 20.70
N PHE A 412 5.57 -7.64 20.03
CA PHE A 412 4.31 -7.16 20.61
C PHE A 412 3.11 -7.59 19.77
N SER A 413 2.09 -8.11 20.45
CA SER A 413 0.81 -8.46 19.84
C SER A 413 -0.29 -7.54 20.36
N VAL A 414 -1.15 -7.06 19.47
CA VAL A 414 -2.29 -6.21 19.81
C VAL A 414 -3.52 -6.64 19.03
N ARG A 415 -4.66 -6.69 19.73
CA ARG A 415 -5.98 -6.86 19.13
C ARG A 415 -6.55 -5.49 18.74
N LEU A 416 -6.96 -5.36 17.48
CA LEU A 416 -7.34 -4.09 16.87
C LEU A 416 -8.87 -3.92 16.81
N ASN A 417 -9.56 -4.01 17.95
CA ASN A 417 -11.04 -3.90 17.94
C ASN A 417 -11.53 -2.50 17.57
N GLU A 418 -10.90 -1.46 18.10
CA GLU A 418 -11.24 -0.06 17.78
C GLU A 418 -11.00 0.22 16.30
N GLN A 419 -9.81 -0.12 15.79
CA GLN A 419 -9.47 0.08 14.38
C GLN A 419 -10.36 -0.78 13.46
N LEU A 420 -10.71 -2.02 13.85
CA LEU A 420 -11.65 -2.83 13.09
C LEU A 420 -13.06 -2.22 13.08
N GLN A 421 -13.50 -1.58 14.15
CA GLN A 421 -14.77 -0.86 14.16
C GLN A 421 -14.72 0.35 13.22
N TRP A 422 -13.65 1.14 13.27
CA TRP A 422 -13.46 2.25 12.33
C TRP A 422 -13.37 1.80 10.87
N VAL A 423 -12.75 0.65 10.59
CA VAL A 423 -12.78 0.05 9.26
C VAL A 423 -14.23 -0.16 8.79
N LYS A 424 -15.11 -0.69 9.65
CA LYS A 424 -16.53 -0.88 9.30
C LYS A 424 -17.25 0.45 9.07
N ASP A 425 -16.98 1.45 9.89
CA ASP A 425 -17.61 2.77 9.78
C ASP A 425 -17.20 3.47 8.47
N VAL A 426 -15.91 3.34 8.09
CA VAL A 426 -15.38 3.84 6.80
C VAL A 426 -16.05 3.10 5.63
N LEU A 427 -16.17 1.78 5.70
CA LEU A 427 -16.81 0.99 4.64
C LEU A 427 -18.31 1.32 4.49
N ALA A 428 -19.00 1.58 5.59
CA ALA A 428 -20.38 2.07 5.57
C ALA A 428 -20.48 3.44 4.90
N THR A 429 -19.55 4.35 5.21
CA THR A 429 -19.46 5.68 4.58
C THR A 429 -19.23 5.56 3.08
N TRP A 430 -18.25 4.76 2.64
CA TRP A 430 -18.00 4.54 1.21
C TRP A 430 -19.24 4.01 0.48
N LYS A 431 -19.96 3.07 1.09
CA LYS A 431 -21.20 2.52 0.52
C LYS A 431 -22.31 3.57 0.40
N GLU A 432 -22.46 4.46 1.37
CA GLU A 432 -23.42 5.57 1.30
C GLU A 432 -23.05 6.54 0.17
N VAL A 433 -21.77 6.90 0.05
CA VAL A 433 -21.27 7.79 -0.99
C VAL A 433 -21.45 7.17 -2.37
N ASP A 434 -21.05 5.90 -2.54
CA ASP A 434 -21.25 5.12 -3.78
C ASP A 434 -22.74 5.11 -4.18
N SER A 435 -23.64 4.91 -3.22
CA SER A 435 -25.10 4.95 -3.46
C SER A 435 -25.58 6.33 -3.91
N ARG A 436 -25.13 7.41 -3.26
CA ARG A 436 -25.48 8.79 -3.64
C ARG A 436 -24.99 9.13 -5.05
N VAL A 437 -23.75 8.76 -5.36
CA VAL A 437 -23.15 8.98 -6.68
C VAL A 437 -23.86 8.13 -7.74
N SER A 438 -24.22 6.88 -7.43
CA SER A 438 -24.92 5.99 -8.36
C SER A 438 -26.31 6.50 -8.77
N GLN A 439 -27.02 7.19 -7.87
CA GLN A 439 -28.33 7.78 -8.15
C GLN A 439 -28.28 8.87 -9.23
N LEU A 440 -27.11 9.43 -9.54
CA LEU A 440 -26.91 10.38 -10.62
C LEU A 440 -27.34 9.80 -11.98
N CYS A 441 -27.05 8.53 -12.24
CA CYS A 441 -27.47 7.88 -13.48
C CYS A 441 -28.95 7.52 -13.50
N THR A 442 -29.50 7.07 -12.37
CA THR A 442 -30.88 6.57 -12.29
C THR A 442 -31.91 7.68 -12.51
N ASN A 443 -31.62 8.90 -12.03
CA ASN A 443 -32.53 10.03 -12.14
C ASN A 443 -32.48 10.75 -13.50
N SER A 444 -31.44 10.54 -14.32
CA SER A 444 -31.21 11.27 -15.57
C SER A 444 -31.66 10.52 -16.83
N LEU A 445 -31.50 9.19 -16.87
CA LEU A 445 -31.80 8.38 -18.06
C LEU A 445 -33.29 8.13 -18.31
N ALA A 446 -34.14 8.30 -17.31
CA ALA A 446 -35.60 8.14 -17.48
C ALA A 446 -36.23 9.18 -18.43
N GLN A 447 -35.50 10.21 -18.89
CA GLN A 447 -36.12 11.32 -19.61
C GLN A 447 -35.53 11.70 -20.98
N LYS A 448 -34.35 11.25 -21.44
CA LYS A 448 -33.75 11.93 -22.62
C LYS A 448 -32.94 11.20 -23.70
N ASN A 449 -32.40 9.99 -23.58
CA ASN A 449 -31.79 9.31 -24.75
C ASN A 449 -31.37 7.84 -24.51
N PRO A 450 -31.84 6.86 -25.30
CA PRO A 450 -31.47 5.44 -25.16
C PRO A 450 -30.03 5.09 -25.61
N SER A 451 -29.31 5.98 -26.31
CA SER A 451 -27.91 5.74 -26.70
C SER A 451 -26.91 5.99 -25.55
N ALA A 452 -27.35 6.60 -24.44
CA ALA A 452 -26.52 6.89 -23.26
C ALA A 452 -26.56 5.77 -22.21
N ASP A 453 -27.45 4.77 -22.36
CA ASP A 453 -27.71 3.72 -21.37
C ASP A 453 -26.46 2.93 -20.96
N ASN A 454 -25.49 2.73 -21.87
CA ASN A 454 -24.24 2.00 -21.54
C ASN A 454 -23.12 2.91 -20.98
N ALA A 455 -23.27 4.23 -21.07
CA ALA A 455 -22.27 5.19 -20.61
C ALA A 455 -22.52 5.67 -19.17
N CYS A 456 -23.76 5.59 -18.70
CA CYS A 456 -24.18 5.97 -17.35
C CYS A 456 -24.81 4.78 -16.62
N ASN A 457 -24.05 3.70 -16.44
CA ASN A 457 -24.40 2.67 -15.47
C ASN A 457 -23.84 3.06 -14.10
N ALA A 458 -24.56 2.75 -13.02
CA ALA A 458 -24.15 3.05 -11.65
C ALA A 458 -22.70 2.60 -11.37
N ASP A 459 -22.41 1.34 -11.69
CA ASP A 459 -21.07 0.74 -11.53
C ASP A 459 -19.99 1.47 -12.33
N LYS A 460 -20.35 2.14 -13.42
CA LYS A 460 -19.40 2.83 -14.30
C LYS A 460 -19.05 4.24 -13.80
N ILE A 461 -19.95 4.91 -13.09
CA ILE A 461 -19.67 6.24 -12.52
C ILE A 461 -18.80 6.11 -11.26
N THR A 462 -19.01 5.10 -10.43
CA THR A 462 -18.16 4.92 -9.24
C THR A 462 -16.83 4.24 -9.56
N ASP A 463 -16.71 3.58 -10.72
CA ASP A 463 -15.45 2.97 -11.16
C ASP A 463 -14.31 4.01 -11.27
N GLY A 464 -13.29 3.83 -10.44
CA GLY A 464 -12.13 4.68 -10.35
C GLY A 464 -12.38 6.06 -9.73
N LEU A 465 -13.56 6.32 -9.17
CA LEU A 465 -13.82 7.53 -8.38
C LEU A 465 -13.13 7.40 -7.03
N VAL A 466 -12.18 8.29 -6.72
CA VAL A 466 -11.35 8.22 -5.51
C VAL A 466 -11.74 9.26 -4.47
N GLY A 467 -12.17 10.44 -4.92
CA GLY A 467 -12.48 11.55 -4.03
C GLY A 467 -13.69 12.34 -4.52
N PHE A 468 -14.46 12.87 -3.58
CA PHE A 468 -15.66 13.62 -3.87
C PHE A 468 -15.82 14.78 -2.88
N LEU A 469 -15.73 16.02 -3.36
CA LEU A 469 -15.99 17.22 -2.56
C LEU A 469 -17.39 17.73 -2.89
N SER A 470 -18.26 17.71 -1.88
CA SER A 470 -19.66 18.11 -2.01
C SER A 470 -20.12 18.98 -0.84
N GLY A 471 -20.93 18.47 0.08
CA GLY A 471 -21.65 19.27 1.06
C GLY A 471 -20.92 19.51 2.38
N SER A 472 -19.79 18.86 2.63
CA SER A 472 -19.17 18.86 3.95
C SER A 472 -18.05 19.91 4.06
N PHE A 473 -18.32 21.03 4.73
CA PHE A 473 -17.37 22.16 4.89
C PHE A 473 -17.29 22.64 6.34
N SER A 474 -16.10 22.55 6.97
CA SER A 474 -15.84 23.05 8.33
C SER A 474 -14.36 23.41 8.52
N ASP A 475 -14.04 24.36 9.38
CA ASP A 475 -12.65 24.71 9.78
C ASP A 475 -11.67 24.94 8.61
N ASN A 476 -12.10 25.68 7.59
CA ASN A 476 -11.33 25.89 6.35
C ASN A 476 -10.99 24.59 5.59
N LYS A 477 -11.71 23.51 5.84
CA LYS A 477 -11.61 22.24 5.12
C LYS A 477 -12.89 21.95 4.36
N TRP A 478 -12.74 21.60 3.09
CA TRP A 478 -13.77 20.97 2.30
C TRP A 478 -13.51 19.47 2.34
N ARG A 479 -14.33 18.75 3.10
CA ARG A 479 -14.09 17.34 3.43
C ARG A 479 -14.36 16.45 2.23
N ASP A 480 -13.49 15.45 2.07
CA ASP A 480 -13.70 14.38 1.12
C ASP A 480 -14.74 13.40 1.64
N GLU A 481 -15.82 13.21 0.89
CA GLU A 481 -16.93 12.36 1.27
C GLU A 481 -16.50 10.88 1.38
N TYR A 482 -15.42 10.47 0.70
CA TYR A 482 -14.81 9.14 0.86
C TYR A 482 -13.78 9.06 2.00
N LEU A 483 -13.64 10.10 2.80
CA LEU A 483 -12.71 10.18 3.94
C LEU A 483 -11.22 10.05 3.54
N GLY A 484 -10.91 10.25 2.26
CA GLY A 484 -9.55 10.20 1.72
C GLY A 484 -8.73 11.40 2.18
N VAL A 485 -8.73 12.45 1.36
CA VAL A 485 -7.91 13.65 1.62
C VAL A 485 -8.76 14.90 1.49
N ASP A 486 -8.87 15.70 2.55
CA ASP A 486 -9.62 16.95 2.49
C ASP A 486 -8.92 18.01 1.64
N ALA A 487 -9.71 18.89 1.01
CA ALA A 487 -9.17 20.11 0.42
C ALA A 487 -9.10 21.23 1.47
N THR A 488 -8.00 21.99 1.48
CA THR A 488 -7.83 23.14 2.37
C THR A 488 -8.24 24.42 1.67
N VAL A 489 -9.18 25.15 2.23
CA VAL A 489 -9.55 26.49 1.77
C VAL A 489 -8.52 27.50 2.27
N LYS A 490 -8.05 28.31 1.34
CA LYS A 490 -7.09 29.38 1.57
C LYS A 490 -7.81 30.72 1.51
N ASN A 491 -7.29 31.66 2.30
CA ASN A 491 -7.72 33.05 2.29
C ASN A 491 -9.19 33.26 2.72
N ASN A 492 -9.65 32.46 3.69
CA ASN A 492 -11.03 32.48 4.19
C ASN A 492 -11.24 33.49 5.34
N ASP A 493 -10.16 33.99 5.94
CA ASP A 493 -10.20 34.83 7.14
C ASP A 493 -9.94 36.33 6.84
N GLU A 494 -9.64 36.68 5.58
CA GLU A 494 -9.40 38.07 5.16
C GLU A 494 -10.74 38.79 4.88
N GLY A 495 -10.95 39.96 5.49
CA GLY A 495 -12.21 40.72 5.39
C GLY A 495 -12.67 40.94 3.94
N GLY A 496 -13.86 40.41 3.61
CA GLY A 496 -14.46 40.47 2.27
C GLY A 496 -14.18 39.25 1.37
N LYS A 497 -13.29 38.34 1.78
CA LYS A 497 -13.00 37.09 1.06
C LYS A 497 -13.53 35.91 1.86
N LYS A 498 -14.28 35.02 1.21
CA LYS A 498 -14.95 33.91 1.90
C LYS A 498 -15.23 32.74 0.96
N ALA A 499 -15.18 31.54 1.53
CA ALA A 499 -15.83 30.35 1.01
C ALA A 499 -17.07 30.06 1.86
N THR A 500 -18.23 29.99 1.22
CA THR A 500 -19.50 29.72 1.91
C THR A 500 -20.21 28.54 1.28
N LEU A 501 -20.57 27.56 2.11
CA LEU A 501 -21.43 26.47 1.70
C LEU A 501 -22.87 26.97 1.55
N HIS A 502 -23.50 26.67 0.42
CA HIS A 502 -24.90 26.94 0.15
C HIS A 502 -25.49 25.81 -0.68
N GLY A 503 -26.40 25.02 -0.10
CA GLY A 503 -27.14 23.98 -0.84
C GLY A 503 -26.27 22.89 -1.48
N GLY A 504 -25.12 22.55 -0.87
CA GLY A 504 -24.17 21.54 -1.39
C GLY A 504 -23.16 22.09 -2.39
N SER A 505 -23.24 23.39 -2.67
CA SER A 505 -22.27 24.13 -3.47
C SER A 505 -21.41 25.00 -2.56
N VAL A 506 -20.14 25.19 -2.91
CA VAL A 506 -19.25 26.15 -2.23
C VAL A 506 -19.09 27.36 -3.14
N LYS A 507 -19.51 28.51 -2.62
CA LYS A 507 -19.29 29.82 -3.25
C LYS A 507 -17.98 30.40 -2.77
N PHE A 508 -17.06 30.64 -3.70
CA PHE A 508 -15.75 31.25 -3.48
C PHE A 508 -15.78 32.71 -3.90
N GLN A 509 -15.41 33.61 -2.99
CA GLN A 509 -15.22 35.03 -3.25
C GLN A 509 -13.85 35.41 -2.71
N GLY A 510 -12.84 35.54 -3.57
CA GLY A 510 -11.44 35.82 -3.18
C GLY A 510 -10.69 34.69 -2.45
N ALA A 511 -11.41 33.70 -1.91
CA ALA A 511 -10.91 32.43 -1.38
C ALA A 511 -10.82 31.35 -2.47
N TRP A 512 -10.09 30.26 -2.21
CA TRP A 512 -10.02 29.09 -3.10
C TRP A 512 -9.71 27.83 -2.30
N ALA A 513 -9.97 26.65 -2.86
CA ALA A 513 -9.58 25.37 -2.26
C ALA A 513 -8.33 24.80 -2.92
N GLU A 514 -7.42 24.25 -2.11
CA GLU A 514 -6.28 23.44 -2.54
C GLU A 514 -6.49 21.98 -2.13
N TRP A 515 -6.61 21.08 -3.10
CA TRP A 515 -6.77 19.64 -2.87
C TRP A 515 -5.43 18.93 -3.09
N PRO A 516 -4.71 18.51 -2.02
CA PRO A 516 -3.30 18.19 -2.13
C PRO A 516 -3.02 16.86 -2.83
N VAL A 517 -1.92 16.81 -3.59
CA VAL A 517 -1.36 15.59 -4.21
C VAL A 517 0.04 15.36 -3.64
N GLY A 518 1.07 16.01 -4.21
CA GLY A 518 2.42 16.00 -3.65
C GLY A 518 2.54 16.75 -2.33
N LYS A 519 1.68 17.76 -2.10
CA LYS A 519 1.61 18.52 -0.84
C LYS A 519 1.13 17.69 0.36
N GLN A 520 0.63 16.46 0.15
CA GLN A 520 0.34 15.54 1.26
C GLN A 520 1.62 15.13 2.02
N GLY A 521 2.80 15.32 1.40
CA GLY A 521 4.08 15.09 2.06
C GLY A 521 4.56 13.65 1.91
N GLU A 522 4.77 12.97 3.04
CA GLU A 522 5.41 11.65 3.05
C GLU A 522 4.53 10.58 2.42
N ASN A 523 3.29 10.43 2.91
CA ASN A 523 2.29 9.54 2.31
C ASN A 523 1.45 10.36 1.32
N GLN A 524 1.32 9.88 0.08
CA GLN A 524 0.66 10.57 -1.02
C GLN A 524 -0.43 9.68 -1.62
N LEU A 525 -1.61 9.71 -1.03
CA LEU A 525 -2.76 8.88 -1.43
C LEU A 525 -3.14 9.16 -2.88
N TYR A 526 -3.00 10.40 -3.35
CA TYR A 526 -3.35 10.81 -4.71
C TYR A 526 -2.16 10.79 -5.68
N HIS A 527 -1.10 10.05 -5.36
CA HIS A 527 0.09 9.92 -6.21
C HIS A 527 -0.25 9.44 -7.63
N PHE A 528 -1.34 8.69 -7.81
CA PHE A 528 -1.86 8.27 -9.12
C PHE A 528 -2.05 9.43 -10.11
N ALA A 529 -2.36 10.63 -9.61
CA ALA A 529 -2.64 11.80 -10.44
C ALA A 529 -1.41 12.27 -11.24
N ASN A 530 -0.21 11.79 -10.92
CA ASN A 530 0.98 12.01 -11.76
C ASN A 530 0.96 11.16 -13.05
N TYR A 531 0.07 10.18 -13.15
CA TYR A 531 -0.02 9.24 -14.27
C TYR A 531 -1.31 9.39 -15.05
N ASN A 532 -2.43 9.23 -14.38
CA ASN A 532 -3.75 9.33 -14.96
C ASN A 532 -4.70 9.92 -13.93
N PHE A 533 -5.55 10.87 -14.35
CA PHE A 533 -6.68 11.29 -13.53
C PHE A 533 -7.77 11.93 -14.39
N THR A 534 -8.96 12.05 -13.80
CA THR A 534 -9.98 12.98 -14.28
C THR A 534 -10.49 13.80 -13.10
N LEU A 535 -10.40 15.13 -13.21
CA LEU A 535 -10.98 16.07 -12.25
C LEU A 535 -12.19 16.73 -12.91
N VAL A 536 -13.37 16.55 -12.33
CA VAL A 536 -14.64 17.12 -12.84
C VAL A 536 -15.22 18.06 -11.79
N ALA A 537 -15.77 19.19 -12.21
CA ALA A 537 -16.56 20.06 -11.35
C ALA A 537 -17.70 20.72 -12.12
N THR A 538 -18.76 21.07 -11.41
CA THR A 538 -19.82 21.96 -11.91
C THR A 538 -19.58 23.36 -11.36
N VAL A 539 -19.53 24.35 -12.24
CA VAL A 539 -19.16 25.73 -11.88
C VAL A 539 -20.19 26.73 -12.42
N SER A 540 -20.44 27.81 -11.69
CA SER A 540 -21.07 29.02 -12.21
C SER A 540 -20.26 30.25 -11.81
N ILE A 541 -20.07 31.16 -12.74
CA ILE A 541 -19.44 32.45 -12.50
C ILE A 541 -20.58 33.42 -12.21
N ASP A 542 -20.66 33.95 -11.00
CA ASP A 542 -21.84 34.71 -10.56
C ASP A 542 -21.81 36.16 -11.06
N GLU A 543 -20.62 36.74 -11.18
CA GLU A 543 -20.41 38.15 -11.52
C GLU A 543 -19.37 38.33 -12.62
N VAL A 544 -19.48 39.44 -13.37
CA VAL A 544 -18.56 39.74 -14.46
C VAL A 544 -17.25 40.31 -13.90
N PRO A 545 -16.07 39.76 -14.26
CA PRO A 545 -14.79 40.34 -13.88
C PRO A 545 -14.67 41.81 -14.33
N GLN A 546 -14.22 42.68 -13.44
CA GLN A 546 -14.01 44.09 -13.78
C GLN A 546 -12.77 44.29 -14.66
N GLU A 547 -11.77 43.41 -14.52
CA GLU A 547 -10.52 43.45 -15.27
C GLU A 547 -10.51 42.38 -16.38
N ASP A 548 -9.77 42.66 -17.46
CA ASP A 548 -9.58 41.72 -18.57
C ASP A 548 -8.55 40.61 -18.26
N THR A 549 -7.94 40.66 -17.08
CA THR A 549 -6.97 39.66 -16.62
C THR A 549 -7.66 38.31 -16.41
N PRO A 550 -7.14 37.21 -16.99
CA PRO A 550 -7.73 35.88 -16.78
C PRO A 550 -7.71 35.46 -15.31
N ILE A 551 -8.88 35.08 -14.78
CA ILE A 551 -9.05 34.58 -13.41
C ILE A 551 -9.03 33.05 -13.43
N PRO A 552 -8.10 32.39 -12.72
CA PRO A 552 -8.06 30.93 -12.63
C PRO A 552 -9.31 30.37 -11.95
N LEU A 553 -9.85 29.30 -12.52
CA LEU A 553 -11.08 28.65 -12.08
C LEU A 553 -10.80 27.29 -11.44
N MET A 554 -10.14 26.40 -12.18
CA MET A 554 -9.83 25.04 -11.72
C MET A 554 -8.61 24.51 -12.47
N GLY A 555 -7.73 23.77 -11.79
CA GLY A 555 -6.57 23.19 -12.46
C GLY A 555 -5.62 22.41 -11.54
N ALA A 556 -4.48 22.05 -12.08
CA ALA A 556 -3.40 21.37 -11.38
C ALA A 556 -2.15 22.25 -11.35
N LYS A 557 -1.49 22.33 -10.19
CA LYS A 557 -0.19 22.99 -10.07
C LYS A 557 0.94 21.97 -9.92
N ARG A 558 2.04 22.21 -10.62
CA ARG A 558 3.29 21.45 -10.51
C ARG A 558 4.08 21.89 -9.28
N MET A 559 4.79 20.96 -8.64
CA MET A 559 5.86 21.27 -7.68
C MET A 559 7.02 21.99 -8.39
N ASN A 560 7.52 23.08 -7.82
CA ASN A 560 8.68 23.82 -8.29
C ASN A 560 9.48 24.38 -7.09
N GLY A 561 10.22 23.51 -6.41
CA GLY A 561 10.80 23.82 -5.09
C GLY A 561 9.68 24.10 -4.08
N ASP A 562 9.80 25.19 -3.33
CA ASP A 562 8.78 25.64 -2.35
C ASP A 562 7.59 26.34 -3.00
N LYS A 563 7.66 26.61 -4.31
CA LYS A 563 6.59 27.25 -5.09
C LYS A 563 5.88 26.22 -5.95
N SER A 564 4.72 26.60 -6.45
CA SER A 564 3.96 25.80 -7.40
C SER A 564 3.52 26.64 -8.58
N THR A 565 3.62 26.08 -9.78
CA THR A 565 3.27 26.77 -11.04
C THR A 565 2.12 26.05 -11.71
N VAL A 566 1.25 26.79 -12.41
CA VAL A 566 0.15 26.19 -13.17
C VAL A 566 0.72 25.23 -14.22
N LEU A 567 0.24 23.99 -14.17
CA LEU A 567 0.60 22.94 -15.14
C LEU A 567 -0.44 22.93 -16.26
N LEU A 568 -1.70 22.80 -15.86
CA LEU A 568 -2.87 22.88 -16.72
C LEU A 568 -4.04 23.40 -15.89
N GLY A 569 -4.87 24.23 -16.48
CA GLY A 569 -6.12 24.62 -15.86
C GLY A 569 -7.00 25.45 -16.76
N LEU A 570 -8.12 25.87 -16.19
CA LEU A 570 -9.11 26.72 -16.81
C LEU A 570 -9.08 28.10 -16.16
N SER A 571 -9.25 29.14 -16.96
CA SER A 571 -9.54 30.50 -16.51
C SER A 571 -10.72 31.09 -17.28
N TYR A 572 -11.20 32.24 -16.82
CA TYR A 572 -12.20 33.04 -17.51
C TYR A 572 -11.80 34.52 -17.45
N ASN A 573 -12.22 35.29 -18.46
CA ASN A 573 -12.01 36.73 -18.51
C ASN A 573 -13.26 37.46 -19.03
N ASN A 574 -13.28 38.78 -18.85
CA ASN A 574 -14.35 39.64 -19.39
C ASN A 574 -14.12 40.03 -20.86
N ARG A 575 -12.87 40.09 -21.32
CA ARG A 575 -12.50 40.57 -22.65
C ARG A 575 -13.21 39.81 -23.78
N GLU A 576 -13.14 38.49 -23.73
CA GLU A 576 -13.63 37.60 -24.79
C GLU A 576 -14.88 36.82 -24.36
N LYS A 577 -15.25 36.90 -23.06
CA LYS A 577 -16.33 36.14 -22.41
C LYS A 577 -16.27 34.64 -22.70
N LYS A 578 -15.05 34.14 -22.88
CA LYS A 578 -14.73 32.74 -23.13
C LYS A 578 -14.00 32.16 -21.94
N LEU A 579 -14.14 30.84 -21.77
CA LEU A 579 -13.20 30.09 -20.96
C LEU A 579 -11.85 30.04 -21.69
N GLU A 580 -10.76 29.97 -20.96
CA GLU A 580 -9.41 29.94 -21.51
C GLU A 580 -8.61 28.79 -20.92
N LEU A 581 -7.74 28.21 -21.75
CA LEU A 581 -6.80 27.18 -21.31
C LEU A 581 -5.54 27.82 -20.74
N LEU A 582 -5.22 27.51 -19.49
CA LEU A 582 -3.93 27.81 -18.88
C LEU A 582 -3.00 26.60 -19.04
N SER A 583 -1.84 26.79 -19.67
CA SER A 583 -0.82 25.74 -19.82
C SER A 583 0.58 26.28 -19.50
N SER A 584 1.46 25.41 -19.01
CA SER A 584 2.83 25.82 -18.65
C SER A 584 3.64 26.26 -19.89
N GLY A 585 3.97 27.56 -19.97
CA GLY A 585 4.89 28.10 -20.99
C GLY A 585 4.27 28.45 -22.35
N GLY A 586 2.94 28.38 -22.49
CA GLY A 586 2.20 28.77 -23.70
C GLY A 586 1.45 30.09 -23.54
N LYS A 587 0.99 30.66 -24.67
CA LYS A 587 -0.08 31.68 -24.65
C LYS A 587 -1.40 30.99 -24.28
N ALA A 588 -2.24 31.67 -23.51
CA ALA A 588 -3.61 31.22 -23.31
C ALA A 588 -4.29 31.07 -24.68
N SER A 589 -4.87 29.90 -24.93
CA SER A 589 -5.71 29.65 -26.11
C SER A 589 -7.16 29.90 -25.72
N GLU A 590 -7.86 30.70 -26.53
CA GLU A 590 -9.30 30.91 -26.39
C GLU A 590 -10.06 29.59 -26.57
N LEU A 591 -10.90 29.22 -25.59
CA LEU A 591 -11.84 28.11 -25.74
C LEU A 591 -13.12 28.63 -26.41
N SER A 592 -13.75 27.82 -27.26
CA SER A 592 -14.96 28.23 -27.99
C SER A 592 -16.23 28.36 -27.14
N SER A 593 -16.15 28.07 -25.84
CA SER A 593 -17.31 28.07 -24.95
C SER A 593 -17.46 29.43 -24.27
N ASN A 594 -18.49 30.16 -24.70
CA ASN A 594 -18.90 31.40 -24.04
C ASN A 594 -19.44 31.09 -22.64
N TRP A 595 -19.03 31.87 -21.65
CA TRP A 595 -19.61 31.84 -20.31
C TRP A 595 -20.56 33.03 -20.12
N GLU A 596 -21.60 32.82 -19.31
CA GLU A 596 -22.59 33.85 -18.94
C GLU A 596 -22.72 33.89 -17.42
N PRO A 597 -22.91 35.07 -16.80
CA PRO A 597 -23.14 35.17 -15.37
C PRO A 597 -24.31 34.28 -14.89
N GLY A 598 -24.09 33.52 -13.82
CA GLY A 598 -25.05 32.58 -13.24
C GLY A 598 -25.29 31.31 -14.05
N LYS A 599 -24.73 31.19 -15.27
CA LYS A 599 -24.86 29.98 -16.07
C LYS A 599 -23.91 28.91 -15.56
N THR A 600 -24.48 27.74 -15.32
CA THR A 600 -23.74 26.56 -14.89
C THR A 600 -23.07 25.87 -16.07
N HIS A 601 -21.78 25.56 -15.91
CA HIS A 601 -20.98 24.77 -16.85
C HIS A 601 -20.39 23.56 -16.14
N GLN A 602 -20.32 22.42 -16.81
CA GLN A 602 -19.47 21.32 -16.36
C GLN A 602 -18.08 21.49 -16.95
N VAL A 603 -17.07 21.46 -16.11
CA VAL A 603 -15.67 21.53 -16.52
C VAL A 603 -14.95 20.25 -16.10
N ALA A 604 -14.06 19.75 -16.96
CA ALA A 604 -13.22 18.60 -16.61
C ALA A 604 -11.80 18.74 -17.15
N ILE A 605 -10.85 18.20 -16.39
CA ILE A 605 -9.45 18.06 -16.77
C ILE A 605 -9.09 16.58 -16.73
N VAL A 606 -8.60 16.05 -17.84
CA VAL A 606 -8.19 14.65 -17.98
C VAL A 606 -6.69 14.60 -18.25
N LEU A 607 -5.95 13.84 -17.44
CA LEU A 607 -4.58 13.46 -17.74
C LEU A 607 -4.54 12.00 -18.20
N ARG A 608 -3.81 11.77 -19.29
CA ARG A 608 -3.53 10.44 -19.83
C ARG A 608 -2.03 10.22 -20.00
N ASN A 609 -1.55 9.08 -19.49
CA ASN A 609 -0.20 8.56 -19.67
C ASN A 609 0.92 9.53 -19.24
N SER A 610 0.70 10.36 -18.22
CA SER A 610 1.65 11.38 -17.74
C SER A 610 2.09 12.44 -18.74
N ILE A 611 1.53 12.47 -19.96
CA ILE A 611 2.04 13.34 -21.05
C ILE A 611 0.96 14.11 -21.80
N GLN A 612 -0.32 13.72 -21.69
CA GLN A 612 -1.42 14.30 -22.44
C GLN A 612 -2.50 14.83 -21.50
N GLY A 613 -2.66 16.14 -21.46
CA GLY A 613 -3.75 16.81 -20.75
C GLY A 613 -4.85 17.24 -21.70
N PHE A 614 -6.11 17.02 -21.33
CA PHE A 614 -7.28 17.44 -22.09
C PHE A 614 -8.24 18.23 -21.20
N VAL A 615 -8.90 19.21 -21.78
CA VAL A 615 -9.92 20.01 -21.10
C VAL A 615 -11.26 19.87 -21.81
N TYR A 616 -12.31 19.71 -21.00
CA TYR A 616 -13.69 19.58 -21.44
C TYR A 616 -14.54 20.67 -20.82
N VAL A 617 -15.45 21.22 -21.62
CA VAL A 617 -16.51 22.13 -21.18
C VAL A 617 -17.83 21.59 -21.71
N ASP A 618 -18.79 21.40 -20.82
CA ASP A 618 -20.12 20.87 -21.12
C ASP A 618 -20.08 19.56 -21.93
N GLY A 619 -19.22 18.63 -21.49
CA GLY A 619 -19.00 17.34 -22.13
C GLY A 619 -18.24 17.38 -23.47
N ARG A 620 -17.87 18.58 -23.97
CA ARG A 620 -17.15 18.74 -25.23
C ARG A 620 -15.67 18.97 -24.98
N ARG A 621 -14.84 18.15 -25.62
CA ARG A 621 -13.40 18.32 -25.63
C ARG A 621 -13.04 19.59 -26.38
N VAL A 622 -12.22 20.44 -25.78
CA VAL A 622 -11.85 21.71 -26.41
C VAL A 622 -10.43 21.68 -26.98
N GLU A 623 -9.42 21.44 -26.15
CA GLU A 623 -8.02 21.42 -26.59
C GLU A 623 -7.18 20.45 -25.75
N GLY A 624 -6.13 19.90 -26.36
CA GLY A 624 -5.13 19.09 -25.68
C GLY A 624 -3.83 19.86 -25.51
N ALA A 625 -3.25 19.84 -24.31
CA ALA A 625 -1.95 20.42 -24.03
C ALA A 625 -0.94 19.32 -23.68
N PRO A 626 0.33 19.46 -24.12
CA PRO A 626 1.41 18.65 -23.58
C PRO A 626 1.49 18.82 -22.07
N PHE A 627 1.57 17.70 -21.35
CA PHE A 627 1.55 17.67 -19.89
C PHE A 627 2.83 16.95 -19.42
N ASP A 628 4.02 17.52 -19.63
CA ASP A 628 5.28 16.79 -19.38
C ASP A 628 5.60 16.66 -17.88
N LEU A 629 5.06 15.60 -17.27
CA LEU A 629 5.42 15.08 -15.95
C LEU A 629 6.39 13.90 -16.07
N LYS A 630 7.51 14.05 -16.79
CA LYS A 630 8.60 13.05 -16.75
C LYS A 630 9.10 12.81 -15.33
N ASP A 631 8.62 11.71 -14.76
CA ASP A 631 9.21 10.73 -13.83
C ASP A 631 10.30 11.19 -12.85
N ASN A 632 10.20 12.42 -12.34
CA ASN A 632 10.96 12.83 -11.17
C ASN A 632 10.00 13.29 -10.07
N ALA A 633 10.21 12.78 -8.85
CA ALA A 633 9.38 13.07 -7.69
C ALA A 633 9.39 14.56 -7.30
N SER A 634 10.35 15.34 -7.79
CA SER A 634 10.48 16.79 -7.52
C SER A 634 9.68 17.67 -8.48
N LYS A 635 9.03 17.10 -9.50
CA LYS A 635 8.28 17.81 -10.54
C LYS A 635 6.85 17.29 -10.73
N GLY A 636 6.33 16.48 -9.80
CA GLY A 636 4.96 15.98 -9.82
C GLY A 636 3.90 17.06 -9.56
N ILE A 637 2.63 16.66 -9.55
CA ILE A 637 1.51 17.52 -9.17
C ILE A 637 1.61 17.81 -7.67
N SER A 638 1.57 19.09 -7.31
CA SER A 638 1.56 19.54 -5.92
C SER A 638 0.15 19.46 -5.32
N HIS A 639 -0.85 19.98 -6.02
CA HIS A 639 -2.25 20.03 -5.62
C HIS A 639 -3.12 20.41 -6.82
N PHE A 640 -4.42 20.12 -6.72
CA PHE A 640 -5.45 20.76 -7.53
C PHE A 640 -5.91 22.06 -6.87
N TYR A 641 -6.25 23.06 -7.68
CA TYR A 641 -6.84 24.31 -7.22
C TYR A 641 -8.26 24.43 -7.76
N ILE A 642 -9.19 24.94 -6.93
CA ILE A 642 -10.63 25.01 -7.21
C ILE A 642 -11.17 26.36 -6.74
N GLY A 643 -11.92 27.05 -7.60
CA GLY A 643 -12.49 28.38 -7.33
C GLY A 643 -11.49 29.54 -7.43
N GLY A 644 -10.21 29.24 -7.64
CA GLY A 644 -9.11 30.20 -7.68
C GLY A 644 -7.76 29.51 -7.43
N ASP A 645 -6.64 30.22 -7.57
CA ASP A 645 -5.30 29.64 -7.45
C ASP A 645 -4.32 30.46 -6.59
N GLY A 646 -4.79 31.48 -5.87
CA GLY A 646 -3.94 32.38 -5.08
C GLY A 646 -3.08 33.38 -5.85
N SER A 647 -3.10 33.43 -7.19
CA SER A 647 -2.46 34.52 -7.94
C SER A 647 -3.17 35.87 -7.75
N SER A 648 -2.40 36.91 -7.43
CA SER A 648 -2.86 38.29 -7.19
C SER A 648 -3.17 39.08 -8.47
N ALA A 649 -3.27 38.39 -9.61
CA ALA A 649 -3.53 39.02 -10.90
C ALA A 649 -5.02 39.38 -11.00
N GLY A 650 -5.35 40.57 -10.52
CA GLY A 650 -6.69 41.18 -10.58
C GLY A 650 -7.36 41.28 -9.22
N SER A 651 -7.98 42.43 -8.95
CA SER A 651 -8.80 42.65 -7.76
C SER A 651 -9.95 41.61 -7.73
N ARG A 652 -9.79 40.56 -6.92
CA ARG A 652 -10.83 39.54 -6.67
C ARG A 652 -12.01 40.09 -5.85
N GLU A 653 -11.98 41.37 -5.52
CA GLU A 653 -13.02 42.07 -4.80
C GLU A 653 -14.25 42.23 -5.72
N GLY A 654 -15.18 41.28 -5.60
CA GLY A 654 -16.48 41.30 -6.28
C GLY A 654 -16.77 40.06 -7.13
N VAL A 655 -15.75 39.38 -7.66
CA VAL A 655 -16.00 38.19 -8.50
C VAL A 655 -16.16 36.95 -7.62
N SER A 656 -17.29 36.25 -7.80
CA SER A 656 -17.55 35.00 -7.10
C SER A 656 -17.88 33.84 -8.04
N VAL A 657 -17.40 32.66 -7.65
CA VAL A 657 -17.60 31.40 -8.38
C VAL A 657 -18.26 30.41 -7.44
N THR A 658 -19.35 29.82 -7.89
CA THR A 658 -19.99 28.72 -7.18
C THR A 658 -19.53 27.40 -7.78
N VAL A 659 -19.00 26.51 -6.96
CA VAL A 659 -18.51 25.18 -7.37
C VAL A 659 -19.31 24.10 -6.67
N THR A 660 -19.73 23.07 -7.41
CA THR A 660 -20.50 21.95 -6.89
C THR A 660 -19.97 20.65 -7.48
N ASN A 661 -20.02 19.58 -6.67
CA ASN A 661 -19.74 18.20 -7.09
C ASN A 661 -18.37 18.04 -7.76
N VAL A 662 -17.32 18.24 -6.97
CA VAL A 662 -15.95 18.02 -7.46
C VAL A 662 -15.63 16.53 -7.34
N LEU A 663 -15.40 15.87 -8.47
CA LEU A 663 -15.13 14.43 -8.56
C LEU A 663 -13.69 14.21 -9.04
N LEU A 664 -12.94 13.35 -8.34
CA LEU A 664 -11.58 12.97 -8.71
C LEU A 664 -11.51 11.48 -9.00
N TYR A 665 -11.14 11.15 -10.24
CA TYR A 665 -10.94 9.78 -10.70
C TYR A 665 -9.46 9.45 -10.87
N ASN A 666 -9.07 8.20 -10.59
CA ASN A 666 -7.73 7.67 -10.84
C ASN A 666 -7.51 7.15 -12.26
N ARG A 667 -8.48 7.37 -13.14
CA ARG A 667 -8.45 6.96 -14.55
C ARG A 667 -8.90 8.09 -15.48
N PRO A 668 -8.48 8.06 -16.75
CA PRO A 668 -8.99 8.99 -17.74
C PRO A 668 -10.41 8.56 -18.14
N LEU A 669 -11.41 9.41 -17.92
CA LEU A 669 -12.75 9.19 -18.42
C LEU A 669 -12.79 9.42 -19.95
N SER A 670 -13.61 8.63 -20.63
CA SER A 670 -13.87 8.77 -22.06
C SER A 670 -14.80 9.96 -22.36
N ASP A 671 -14.76 10.44 -23.61
CA ASP A 671 -15.67 11.49 -24.11
C ASP A 671 -17.15 11.15 -23.83
N ASN A 672 -17.51 9.86 -23.93
CA ASN A 672 -18.87 9.38 -23.67
C ASN A 672 -19.23 9.44 -22.18
N GLU A 673 -18.31 9.07 -21.28
CA GLU A 673 -18.53 9.17 -19.84
C GLU A 673 -18.67 10.64 -19.40
N LEU A 674 -17.83 11.53 -19.93
CA LEU A 674 -17.91 12.97 -19.66
C LEU A 674 -19.19 13.60 -20.24
N THR A 675 -19.61 13.19 -21.43
CA THR A 675 -20.89 13.63 -22.01
C THR A 675 -22.08 13.14 -21.18
N ALA A 676 -22.02 11.91 -20.68
CA ALA A 676 -23.04 11.36 -19.79
C ALA A 676 -23.10 12.16 -18.48
N LEU A 677 -21.96 12.37 -17.82
CA LEU A 677 -21.85 13.20 -16.62
C LEU A 677 -22.40 14.61 -16.84
N ASN A 678 -22.17 15.22 -18.01
CA ASN A 678 -22.71 16.56 -18.31
C ASN A 678 -24.24 16.58 -18.49
N THR A 679 -24.80 15.50 -19.04
CA THR A 679 -26.26 15.39 -19.26
C THR A 679 -27.00 15.26 -17.93
N ILE A 680 -26.36 14.63 -16.95
CA ILE A 680 -26.77 14.65 -15.55
C ILE A 680 -26.39 16.01 -14.96
N LYS A 681 -27.17 17.07 -15.19
CA LYS A 681 -26.93 18.34 -14.49
C LYS A 681 -27.06 18.08 -12.98
N LEU A 682 -25.91 18.05 -12.30
CA LEU A 682 -25.74 17.45 -10.97
C LEU A 682 -26.42 18.31 -9.90
N SER A 683 -27.48 17.79 -9.26
CA SER A 683 -27.90 18.21 -7.92
C SER A 683 -27.95 16.94 -7.08
N ILE A 684 -26.93 16.73 -6.24
CA ILE A 684 -26.78 15.53 -5.41
C ILE A 684 -27.54 15.76 -4.09
N PRO A 685 -28.46 14.86 -3.68
CA PRO A 685 -29.11 14.94 -2.37
C PRO A 685 -28.09 14.89 -1.24
N GLN A 686 -28.23 15.78 -0.26
CA GLN A 686 -27.32 15.90 0.88
C GLN A 686 -27.56 14.80 1.91
N THR A 687 -26.53 14.49 2.70
CA THR A 687 -26.70 13.78 3.97
C THR A 687 -27.35 14.76 4.94
N ALA A 688 -28.49 14.39 5.53
CA ALA A 688 -29.14 15.20 6.55
C ALA A 688 -28.19 15.35 7.74
N GLU A 689 -28.00 16.56 8.25
CA GLU A 689 -27.30 16.79 9.52
C GLU A 689 -27.98 15.93 10.60
N ALA A 690 -27.22 14.98 11.16
CA ALA A 690 -27.59 14.36 12.41
C ALA A 690 -27.64 15.49 13.44
N GLY A 691 -28.83 15.70 14.02
CA GLY A 691 -29.11 16.82 14.91
C GLY A 691 -28.08 16.96 16.02
N GLU A 692 -27.82 18.21 16.38
CA GLU A 692 -27.03 18.62 17.54
C GLU A 692 -27.37 17.78 18.78
N THR A 693 -26.44 16.91 19.17
CA THR A 693 -26.23 16.59 20.58
C THR A 693 -24.81 16.99 20.92
N ASP A 694 -24.74 18.02 21.74
CA ASP A 694 -23.55 18.56 22.39
C ASP A 694 -22.76 17.46 23.14
N GLU A 695 -21.45 17.66 23.25
CA GLU A 695 -20.40 16.75 23.77
C GLU A 695 -19.90 15.62 22.84
N GLY A 696 -18.85 15.94 22.05
CA GLY A 696 -18.00 14.97 21.36
C GLY A 696 -16.67 15.59 20.93
N THR A 697 -15.61 15.25 21.65
CA THR A 697 -14.22 15.72 21.54
C THR A 697 -13.65 15.83 20.13
N ALA A 698 -13.03 16.98 19.85
CA ALA A 698 -12.33 17.34 18.63
C ALA A 698 -11.19 16.37 18.27
N LEU A 699 -11.15 15.97 16.99
CA LEU A 699 -10.04 15.29 16.34
C LEU A 699 -8.95 16.32 16.02
N ASP A 700 -7.94 16.45 16.88
CA ASP A 700 -6.69 17.13 16.55
C ASP A 700 -5.65 16.11 16.05
N GLY A 701 -5.32 16.24 14.78
CA GLY A 701 -4.39 15.38 14.05
C GLY A 701 -3.79 16.15 12.88
N GLY A 702 -3.34 17.38 13.12
CA GLY A 702 -2.63 18.22 12.15
C GLY A 702 -1.15 18.34 12.48
N ALA A 703 -0.29 17.51 11.88
CA ALA A 703 1.16 17.70 11.96
C ALA A 703 1.64 18.72 10.92
N HIS A 704 1.85 19.98 11.32
CA HIS A 704 2.82 20.86 10.67
C HIS A 704 3.53 21.73 11.70
N GLY A 705 4.86 21.66 11.70
CA GLY A 705 5.72 22.46 12.55
C GLY A 705 5.92 23.86 11.96
N ASP A 706 5.88 24.86 12.84
CA ASP A 706 6.84 25.95 12.85
C ASP A 706 6.91 26.54 14.27
N ALA A 707 8.13 26.81 14.71
CA ALA A 707 8.50 27.16 16.09
C ALA A 707 8.25 28.64 16.42
N GLY A 708 7.86 28.92 17.67
CA GLY A 708 7.72 30.30 18.16
C GLY A 708 7.17 30.51 19.57
N SER A 709 7.84 29.98 20.60
CA SER A 709 8.09 30.61 21.92
C SER A 709 6.91 31.17 22.78
N MET A 710 6.52 30.44 23.84
CA MET A 710 6.73 30.77 25.28
C MET A 710 5.68 30.16 26.22
N CYS A 711 6.21 29.65 27.34
CA CYS A 711 5.60 28.91 28.43
C CYS A 711 4.53 29.67 29.24
N GLY A 712 3.58 28.91 29.79
CA GLY A 712 2.72 29.33 30.90
C GLY A 712 1.84 28.18 31.42
N SER A 713 2.43 27.24 32.16
CA SER A 713 1.68 26.19 32.88
C SER A 713 0.96 26.78 34.10
N GLY A 714 -0.36 26.86 34.02
CA GLY A 714 -1.28 27.17 35.11
C GLY A 714 -2.01 25.91 35.57
N LEU A 715 -1.74 25.51 36.80
CA LEU A 715 -2.24 24.34 37.52
C LEU A 715 -3.57 24.67 38.25
N LEU A 716 -4.37 23.61 38.50
CA LEU A 716 -5.45 23.43 39.51
C LEU A 716 -6.91 23.74 39.07
N PRO A 717 -7.94 23.22 39.77
CA PRO A 717 -8.11 21.90 40.39
C PRO A 717 -9.57 21.36 40.28
N SER A 718 -9.78 20.05 40.08
CA SER A 718 -11.08 19.40 40.41
C SER A 718 -10.89 17.91 40.67
N LEU A 719 -10.17 17.60 41.75
CA LEU A 719 -10.15 16.27 42.33
C LEU A 719 -9.90 16.37 43.84
N LEU A 720 -10.86 16.96 44.58
CA LEU A 720 -10.91 16.94 46.05
C LEU A 720 -12.26 17.48 46.52
N LEU A 721 -13.34 16.74 46.25
CA LEU A 721 -14.65 16.94 46.88
C LEU A 721 -15.49 15.67 46.63
N LEU A 722 -15.15 14.59 47.34
CA LEU A 722 -16.00 13.43 47.64
C LEU A 722 -15.13 12.39 48.35
N LEU A 723 -14.87 12.61 49.64
CA LEU A 723 -14.47 11.63 50.67
C LEU A 723 -14.09 12.41 51.93
N GLY A 724 -15.06 12.61 52.83
CA GLY A 724 -14.79 13.36 54.06
C GLY A 724 -16.01 13.76 54.87
N LEU A 725 -17.04 12.91 54.95
CA LEU A 725 -18.08 13.03 55.97
C LEU A 725 -18.52 11.61 56.31
N TRP A 726 -17.92 11.05 57.36
CA TRP A 726 -18.48 10.10 58.34
C TRP A 726 -17.34 9.49 59.16
N TRP A 727 -16.99 10.13 60.29
CA TRP A 727 -16.73 9.40 61.53
C TRP A 727 -16.69 10.39 62.71
N PHE A 728 -17.73 10.40 63.55
CA PHE A 728 -17.63 10.61 64.99
C PHE A 728 -18.94 10.12 65.62
N ALA A 729 -18.95 8.85 66.01
CA ALA A 729 -19.66 8.40 67.20
C ALA A 729 -18.97 7.14 67.73
N ALA A 730 -18.55 7.24 69.00
CA ALA A 730 -18.04 6.20 69.90
C ALA A 730 -16.58 5.73 69.71
N LEU A 731 -15.76 6.31 70.62
CA LEU A 731 -14.70 5.73 71.45
C LEU A 731 -13.83 4.58 70.90
#